data_AF-A0A816K1U6-F1
#
_entry.id   AF-A0A816K1U6-F1
#
_cell.length_a   1.000
_cell.length_b   1.000
_cell.length_c   1.000
_cell.angle_alpha   90.00
_cell.angle_beta   90.00
_cell.angle_gamma   90.00
#
_symmetry.space_group_name_H-M   'P 1'
#
loop_
_entity.id
_entity.type
_entity.pdbx_description
1 polymer ?
#
loop_
_entity_poly.entity_id
_entity_poly.type
_entity_poly.pdbx_seq_one_letter_code
_entity_poly.pdbx_strand_id
1 'polypeptide(L)'
;MLSAMWLSPYMILGGISEAFLAIAQNEFLYSELPKSMSSVATTLSGLGLAASSIVSSWIITVVDIATCRSWITEDIDEGHLDYYYWLVAALSLLNVLYFVWCSKGYGKCKIPLPEEKLVSTRHTAMAIRVSLLLLVFLSSAVVSFSLYEDQVGLMDWHQRYIGKVKHAVFHTQKAGRKRVIVSTEENVVASLDLRHGEIFWRHVLGTNDAIDGVDIALGKYVITLSSQGSTLRAWNLPDGQMVWETSLHSAQSSKSLLSVPINLKVDKDYPILVFGGGYLHAVSAIDGEVLWKKDFTAEGFEVQRVLQPPESSIIYVLGFLHSSEAVVYQIDSKTGEVVAQKSMVFPGGFSGAISSVSSDKVVVLDSTRSILVTIGFLDGDINFQKTPISDLVENSGNAEILSPLLSNMLAVKVNKRTIFVRVGGEGKLEVVDSLSDETAMSDSLPVADDQVAFASAHHEGSKIQLMVKLVDDLDTVLLRESIEMDQHRGHVDKVFINNYIKTDRSNGFRALIVMEDHSLLLLQQGAIVWSREEGLASVTDVTTAELPVEKDGVSVAKVEHTLVDWLKGHMLKLKGSLLLASPEDVAAIQEMRMKSSGRSKLTRDHNGFRKLFIALTRAGKLFALHTGDGRIVWSMLLNSPTKSEACERPSGINLYQWQVPHHHAMDENPSVLVVGRCGSDSSAPGVLSFVDVYTGKEISSSDIGHSVVRVMPLPFTDSTEQRLHLIADTEGHIHLYPKTSEALSIFQREFQNVYWYTVEGDDGIIRGQGMKSSCAGETADEYCFTTKELWTVVFPSESEKIISTLTRKPNEVVHTQAKVSTDQDLLYKYVSRNLLFVATVSPKGAGEIGSVTPEESALVVYLIDTITGRILHRLSHQGCQGPVHAVFSENWVVYHYFNLRAHKHEVTVVEIYDQSRAENKNVWKLVLGKHNLTAPISSYSRPEMFTKSQSYFFAQSVKTIAVTSTAKGITSKQLLIGTIGDQILALDKRFVDPRRTLNPSQAEKEEGIIPLTDSLPIIPQSYITHSLKVEGLRGIVTAPAKLESTTHVFAYGVDLFYTRLAPSKTYDSLTDDFSYALLLITIVALVAAIYITWVVSEKKELSEKWR
;
A
#
# COMPACT_ATOMS: atom_id res chain seq x y z
N MET A 1 3.45 -8.94 -33.61
CA MET A 1 2.18 -9.31 -34.24
C MET A 1 1.77 -8.21 -35.21
N LEU A 2 1.56 -8.52 -36.49
CA LEU A 2 0.91 -7.58 -37.39
C LEU A 2 -0.47 -7.23 -36.82
N SER A 3 -0.77 -5.94 -36.69
CA SER A 3 -2.08 -5.48 -36.25
C SER A 3 -3.16 -6.02 -37.18
N ALA A 4 -4.27 -6.53 -36.63
CA ALA A 4 -5.44 -6.97 -37.39
C ALA A 4 -5.99 -5.88 -38.34
N MET A 5 -5.60 -4.61 -38.11
CA MET A 5 -5.91 -3.51 -39.02
C MET A 5 -5.35 -3.67 -40.44
N TRP A 6 -4.29 -4.46 -40.64
CA TRP A 6 -3.77 -4.74 -41.98
C TRP A 6 -4.73 -5.56 -42.86
N LEU A 7 -5.69 -6.27 -42.26
CA LEU A 7 -6.76 -6.97 -42.98
C LEU A 7 -7.90 -6.03 -43.39
N SER A 8 -7.99 -4.84 -42.80
CA SER A 8 -9.09 -3.90 -43.06
C SER A 8 -9.21 -3.45 -44.51
N PRO A 9 -8.13 -3.11 -45.26
CA PRO A 9 -8.26 -2.68 -46.65
C PRO A 9 -8.81 -3.80 -47.54
N TYR A 10 -8.37 -5.05 -47.30
CA TYR A 10 -8.86 -6.22 -48.01
C TYR A 10 -10.35 -6.47 -47.75
N MET A 11 -10.77 -6.46 -46.48
CA MET A 11 -12.17 -6.69 -46.10
C MET A 11 -13.11 -5.59 -46.64
N ILE A 12 -12.66 -4.33 -46.65
CA ILE A 12 -13.43 -3.21 -47.21
C ILE A 12 -13.58 -3.38 -48.74
N LEU A 13 -12.48 -3.63 -49.46
CA LEU A 13 -12.53 -3.83 -50.91
C LEU A 13 -13.35 -5.07 -51.30
N GLY A 14 -13.24 -6.15 -50.53
CA GLY A 14 -14.03 -7.37 -50.67
C GLY A 14 -15.53 -7.09 -50.52
N GLY A 15 -15.93 -6.42 -49.43
CA GLY A 15 -17.33 -6.07 -49.20
C GLY A 15 -17.91 -5.13 -50.26
N ILE A 16 -17.12 -4.18 -50.77
CA ILE A 16 -17.52 -3.30 -51.87
C ILE A 16 -17.73 -4.11 -53.16
N SER A 17 -16.80 -5.00 -53.49
CA SER A 17 -16.89 -5.88 -54.66
C SER A 17 -18.17 -6.73 -54.61
N GLU A 18 -18.47 -7.32 -53.46
CA GLU A 18 -19.65 -8.17 -53.26
C GLU A 18 -20.95 -7.38 -53.41
N ALA A 19 -21.03 -6.17 -52.83
CA ALA A 19 -22.20 -5.30 -52.95
C ALA A 19 -22.49 -4.92 -54.41
N PHE A 20 -21.48 -4.51 -55.18
CA PHE A 20 -21.66 -4.15 -56.59
C PHE A 20 -21.99 -5.36 -57.47
N LEU A 21 -21.33 -6.51 -57.23
CA LEU A 21 -21.59 -7.73 -57.98
C LEU A 21 -23.01 -8.25 -57.75
N ALA A 22 -23.47 -8.30 -56.49
CA ALA A 22 -24.78 -8.81 -56.15
C ALA A 22 -25.92 -7.98 -56.78
N ILE A 23 -25.79 -6.65 -56.78
CA ILE A 23 -26.78 -5.75 -57.39
C ILE A 23 -26.81 -5.94 -58.91
N ALA A 24 -25.64 -5.90 -59.56
CA ALA A 24 -25.54 -6.03 -61.01
C ALA A 24 -26.01 -7.42 -61.51
N GLN A 25 -25.67 -8.48 -60.77
CA GLN A 25 -26.09 -9.85 -61.09
C GLN A 25 -27.59 -10.03 -60.95
N ASN A 26 -28.19 -9.52 -59.86
CA ASN A 26 -29.64 -9.60 -59.68
C ASN A 26 -30.39 -8.79 -60.75
N GLU A 27 -29.95 -7.57 -61.05
CA GLU A 27 -30.57 -6.74 -62.09
C GLU A 27 -30.48 -7.40 -63.48
N PHE A 28 -29.32 -7.97 -63.81
CA PHE A 28 -29.13 -8.73 -65.06
C PHE A 28 -30.08 -9.93 -65.13
N LEU A 29 -30.13 -10.77 -64.11
CA LEU A 29 -31.01 -11.95 -64.07
C LEU A 29 -32.48 -11.57 -64.14
N TYR A 30 -32.90 -10.48 -63.49
CA TYR A 30 -34.27 -9.98 -63.57
C TYR A 30 -34.61 -9.36 -64.92
N SER A 31 -33.64 -8.81 -65.65
CA SER A 31 -33.84 -8.22 -66.97
C SER A 31 -33.95 -9.25 -68.10
N GLU A 32 -33.21 -10.36 -67.99
CA GLU A 32 -33.13 -11.38 -69.04
C GLU A 32 -34.07 -12.57 -68.82
N LEU A 33 -34.46 -12.86 -67.57
CA LEU A 33 -35.40 -13.94 -67.28
C LEU A 33 -36.86 -13.47 -67.36
N PRO A 34 -37.80 -14.34 -67.82
CA PRO A 34 -39.23 -14.03 -67.79
C PRO A 34 -39.72 -13.72 -66.38
N LYS A 35 -40.68 -12.79 -66.24
CA LYS A 35 -41.24 -12.36 -64.93
C LYS A 35 -41.78 -13.51 -64.07
N SER A 36 -42.19 -14.64 -64.67
CA SER A 36 -42.64 -15.85 -63.97
C SER A 36 -41.51 -16.65 -63.29
N MET A 37 -40.24 -16.34 -63.58
CA MET A 37 -39.04 -17.01 -63.04
C MET A 37 -38.23 -16.13 -62.09
N SER A 38 -38.83 -15.05 -61.57
CA SER A 38 -38.17 -14.10 -60.66
C SER A 38 -37.61 -14.73 -59.37
N SER A 39 -38.22 -15.81 -58.87
CA SER A 39 -37.72 -16.59 -57.74
C SER A 39 -36.55 -17.52 -58.09
N VAL A 40 -36.39 -17.88 -59.36
CA VAL A 40 -35.25 -18.68 -59.85
C VAL A 40 -34.00 -17.81 -59.98
N ALA A 41 -34.17 -16.51 -60.26
CA ALA A 41 -33.07 -15.55 -60.33
C ALA A 41 -32.31 -15.43 -58.98
N THR A 42 -33.02 -15.35 -57.86
CA THR A 42 -32.41 -15.23 -56.52
C THR A 42 -31.79 -16.53 -56.04
N THR A 43 -32.37 -17.69 -56.39
CA THR A 43 -31.79 -19.00 -56.02
C THR A 43 -30.54 -19.35 -56.83
N LEU A 44 -30.41 -18.85 -58.07
CA LEU A 44 -29.19 -19.01 -58.87
C LEU A 44 -27.96 -18.38 -58.20
N SER A 45 -28.12 -17.26 -57.50
CA SER A 45 -27.04 -16.62 -56.75
C SER A 45 -26.52 -17.51 -55.62
N GLY A 46 -27.43 -18.14 -54.87
CA GLY A 46 -27.06 -19.09 -53.81
C GLY A 46 -26.38 -20.36 -54.34
N LEU A 47 -26.85 -20.88 -55.47
CA LEU A 47 -26.21 -22.00 -56.17
C LEU A 47 -24.80 -21.63 -56.68
N GLY A 48 -24.62 -20.40 -57.15
CA GLY A 48 -23.31 -19.88 -57.55
C GLY A 48 -22.31 -19.85 -56.39
N LEU A 49 -22.75 -19.43 -55.19
CA LEU A 49 -21.92 -19.45 -53.99
C LEU A 49 -21.54 -20.88 -53.57
N ALA A 50 -22.48 -21.83 -53.60
CA ALA A 50 -22.19 -23.23 -53.31
C ALA A 50 -21.20 -23.85 -54.32
N ALA A 51 -21.35 -23.54 -55.61
CA ALA A 51 -20.39 -23.93 -56.63
C ALA A 51 -19.01 -23.30 -56.37
N SER A 52 -18.97 -22.03 -55.96
CA SER A 52 -17.71 -21.32 -55.66
C SER A 52 -16.94 -21.96 -54.50
N SER A 53 -17.62 -22.43 -53.44
CA SER A 53 -16.95 -23.12 -52.32
C SER A 53 -16.34 -24.46 -52.75
N ILE A 54 -17.01 -25.19 -53.64
CA ILE A 54 -16.49 -26.44 -54.21
C ILE A 54 -15.27 -26.16 -55.08
N VAL A 55 -15.34 -25.14 -55.94
CA VAL A 55 -14.22 -24.73 -56.80
C VAL A 55 -13.04 -24.23 -55.96
N SER A 56 -13.27 -23.49 -54.88
CA SER A 56 -12.20 -23.04 -53.97
C SER A 56 -11.50 -24.23 -53.31
N SER A 57 -12.24 -25.21 -52.80
CA SER A 57 -11.65 -26.44 -52.24
C SER A 57 -10.89 -27.22 -53.31
N TRP A 58 -11.42 -27.29 -54.53
CA TRP A 58 -10.77 -27.97 -55.64
C TRP A 58 -9.46 -27.29 -56.06
N ILE A 59 -9.40 -25.96 -56.09
CA ILE A 59 -8.17 -25.20 -56.37
C ILE A 59 -7.10 -25.52 -55.34
N ILE A 60 -7.44 -25.54 -54.05
CA ILE A 60 -6.50 -25.88 -52.98
C ILE A 60 -5.95 -27.30 -53.19
N THR A 61 -6.81 -28.29 -53.44
CA THR A 61 -6.38 -29.67 -53.70
C THR A 61 -5.48 -29.79 -54.93
N VAL A 62 -5.78 -29.07 -56.01
CA VAL A 62 -4.96 -29.06 -57.23
C VAL A 62 -3.59 -28.43 -56.97
N VAL A 63 -3.54 -27.33 -56.21
CA VAL A 63 -2.29 -26.69 -55.79
C VAL A 63 -1.46 -27.67 -54.96
N ASP A 64 -2.03 -28.26 -53.92
CA ASP A 64 -1.33 -29.20 -53.04
C ASP A 64 -0.71 -30.38 -53.81
N ILE A 65 -1.42 -30.91 -54.82
CA ILE A 65 -0.92 -31.97 -55.71
C ILE A 65 0.20 -31.44 -56.61
N ALA A 66 0.03 -30.27 -57.22
CA ALA A 66 0.96 -29.73 -58.21
C ALA A 66 2.29 -29.25 -57.60
N THR A 67 2.26 -28.72 -56.38
CA THR A 67 3.45 -28.15 -55.72
C THR A 67 4.10 -29.10 -54.72
N CYS A 68 3.49 -30.28 -54.47
CA CYS A 68 3.91 -31.25 -53.45
C CYS A 68 4.12 -30.64 -52.04
N ARG A 69 3.55 -29.46 -51.80
CA ARG A 69 3.62 -28.70 -50.55
C ARG A 69 2.37 -27.83 -50.45
N SER A 70 1.72 -27.84 -49.29
CA SER A 70 0.55 -26.98 -49.09
C SER A 70 0.95 -25.53 -48.87
N TRP A 71 0.30 -24.62 -49.59
CA TRP A 71 0.50 -23.17 -49.43
C TRP A 71 -0.31 -22.60 -48.25
N ILE A 72 -1.33 -23.32 -47.78
CA ILE A 72 -2.20 -22.94 -46.65
C ILE A 72 -2.01 -23.98 -45.54
N THR A 73 -1.15 -23.69 -44.57
CA THR A 73 -0.80 -24.55 -43.43
C THR A 73 -1.45 -24.06 -42.13
N GLU A 74 -1.55 -24.93 -41.12
CA GLU A 74 -2.06 -24.56 -39.79
C GLU A 74 -1.15 -23.54 -39.08
N ASP A 75 0.16 -23.60 -39.36
CA ASP A 75 1.13 -22.57 -38.97
C ASP A 75 1.33 -21.58 -40.12
N ILE A 76 0.97 -20.31 -39.89
CA ILE A 76 1.05 -19.23 -40.89
C ILE A 76 2.51 -18.93 -41.23
N ASP A 77 3.44 -19.12 -40.30
CA ASP A 77 4.87 -18.84 -40.52
C ASP A 77 5.54 -19.90 -41.41
N GLU A 78 4.93 -21.09 -41.55
CA GLU A 78 5.39 -22.17 -42.44
C GLU A 78 4.71 -22.15 -43.82
N GLY A 79 3.64 -21.37 -43.98
CA GLY A 79 2.80 -21.28 -45.17
C GLY A 79 3.21 -20.17 -46.14
N HIS A 80 2.74 -20.27 -47.39
CA HIS A 80 2.96 -19.26 -48.44
C HIS A 80 1.62 -18.74 -48.96
N LEU A 81 0.91 -18.03 -48.07
CA LEU A 81 -0.40 -17.44 -48.35
C LEU A 81 -0.34 -16.45 -49.53
N ASP A 82 0.82 -15.80 -49.71
CA ASP A 82 1.12 -14.90 -50.81
C ASP A 82 1.03 -15.57 -52.18
N TYR A 83 1.56 -16.79 -52.34
CA TYR A 83 1.46 -17.55 -53.60
C TYR A 83 0.02 -17.93 -53.94
N TYR A 84 -0.76 -18.33 -52.93
CA TYR A 84 -2.18 -18.62 -53.11
C TYR A 84 -2.95 -17.38 -53.58
N TYR A 85 -2.72 -16.22 -52.97
CA TYR A 85 -3.38 -14.98 -53.39
C TYR A 85 -2.93 -14.48 -54.76
N TRP A 86 -1.65 -14.66 -55.15
CA TRP A 86 -1.19 -14.37 -56.52
C TRP A 86 -1.86 -15.26 -57.57
N LEU A 87 -2.06 -16.54 -57.27
CA LEU A 87 -2.80 -17.46 -58.14
C LEU A 87 -4.27 -17.01 -58.31
N VAL A 88 -4.95 -16.68 -57.21
CA VAL A 88 -6.32 -16.17 -57.24
C VAL A 88 -6.41 -14.86 -58.02
N ALA A 89 -5.42 -13.97 -57.90
CA ALA A 89 -5.36 -12.73 -58.67
C ALA A 89 -5.22 -12.99 -60.18
N ALA A 90 -4.37 -13.95 -60.59
CA ALA A 90 -4.23 -14.33 -61.99
C ALA A 90 -5.51 -14.96 -62.57
N LEU A 91 -6.17 -15.85 -61.82
CA LEU A 91 -7.45 -16.44 -62.20
C LEU A 91 -8.55 -15.36 -62.32
N SER A 92 -8.56 -14.39 -61.40
CA SER A 92 -9.48 -13.25 -61.45
C SER A 92 -9.25 -12.38 -62.68
N LEU A 93 -7.99 -12.13 -63.05
CA LEU A 93 -7.65 -11.40 -64.28
C LEU A 93 -8.14 -12.13 -65.53
N LEU A 94 -7.96 -13.46 -65.60
CA LEU A 94 -8.48 -14.29 -66.69
C LEU A 94 -10.02 -14.24 -66.75
N ASN A 95 -10.69 -14.26 -65.60
CA ASN A 95 -12.14 -14.13 -65.53
C ASN A 95 -12.63 -12.75 -66.03
N VAL A 96 -11.92 -11.67 -65.72
CA VAL A 96 -12.22 -10.33 -66.25
C VAL A 96 -12.04 -10.29 -67.77
N LEU A 97 -10.98 -10.89 -68.31
CA LEU A 97 -10.78 -10.99 -69.75
C LEU A 97 -11.88 -11.81 -70.43
N TYR A 98 -12.29 -12.92 -69.81
CA TYR A 98 -13.42 -13.73 -70.27
C TYR A 98 -14.73 -12.94 -70.24
N PHE A 99 -15.00 -12.21 -69.16
CA PHE A 99 -16.17 -11.32 -69.06
C PHE A 99 -16.16 -10.22 -70.14
N VAL A 100 -15.01 -9.59 -70.40
CA VAL A 100 -14.86 -8.57 -71.47
C VAL A 100 -15.12 -9.20 -72.85
N TRP A 101 -14.68 -10.43 -73.05
CA TRP A 101 -14.96 -11.18 -74.28
C TRP A 101 -16.46 -11.50 -74.43
N CYS A 102 -17.11 -12.02 -73.38
CA CYS A 102 -18.54 -12.30 -73.36
C CYS A 102 -19.39 -11.03 -73.56
N SER A 103 -19.04 -9.93 -72.89
CA SER A 103 -19.75 -8.64 -73.01
C SER A 103 -19.63 -8.03 -74.41
N LYS A 104 -18.52 -8.24 -75.12
CA LYS A 104 -18.39 -7.85 -76.54
C LYS A 104 -19.26 -8.70 -77.47
N GLY A 105 -19.50 -9.97 -77.13
CA GLY A 105 -20.39 -10.88 -77.86
C GLY A 105 -21.87 -10.64 -77.58
N TYR A 106 -22.21 -10.07 -76.43
CA TYR A 106 -23.56 -9.69 -76.04
C TYR A 106 -23.96 -8.41 -76.79
N GLY A 107 -24.87 -8.52 -77.76
CA GLY A 107 -25.22 -7.42 -78.68
C GLY A 107 -25.74 -6.15 -77.99
N LYS A 108 -25.67 -5.00 -78.68
CA LYS A 108 -26.14 -3.71 -78.14
C LYS A 108 -27.62 -3.81 -77.73
N CYS A 109 -27.90 -3.46 -76.47
CA CYS A 109 -29.24 -3.41 -75.90
C CYS A 109 -30.16 -2.52 -76.76
N LYS A 110 -31.24 -3.09 -77.31
CA LYS A 110 -32.26 -2.37 -78.08
C LYS A 110 -33.29 -1.77 -77.11
N ILE A 111 -32.91 -0.69 -76.43
CA ILE A 111 -33.88 0.18 -75.75
C ILE A 111 -33.52 1.62 -76.14
N PRO A 112 -34.40 2.37 -76.84
CA PRO A 112 -34.16 3.79 -77.08
C PRO A 112 -34.31 4.52 -75.74
N LEU A 113 -33.19 4.96 -75.16
CA LEU A 113 -33.21 5.82 -73.98
C LEU A 113 -33.43 7.28 -74.43
N PRO A 114 -34.42 8.00 -73.86
CA PRO A 114 -34.60 9.42 -74.12
C PRO A 114 -33.42 10.26 -73.58
N GLU A 115 -33.07 11.33 -74.30
CA GLU A 115 -31.85 12.16 -74.11
C GLU A 115 -31.68 12.76 -72.68
N GLU A 116 -32.73 12.81 -71.87
CA GLU A 116 -32.69 13.37 -70.50
C GLU A 116 -31.83 12.57 -69.50
N LYS A 117 -31.53 11.29 -69.76
CA LYS A 117 -30.72 10.45 -68.84
C LYS A 117 -29.19 10.53 -69.06
N LEU A 118 -28.72 11.22 -70.10
CA LEU A 118 -27.28 11.42 -70.34
C LEU A 118 -26.63 12.44 -69.37
N VAL A 119 -27.43 13.31 -68.75
CA VAL A 119 -26.95 14.26 -67.73
C VAL A 119 -26.89 13.59 -66.34
N SER A 120 -27.85 12.70 -66.03
CA SER A 120 -27.88 11.92 -64.78
C SER A 120 -26.68 10.98 -64.62
N THR A 121 -26.20 10.39 -65.72
CA THR A 121 -25.03 9.48 -65.72
C THR A 121 -23.71 10.19 -65.42
N ARG A 122 -23.59 11.50 -65.68
CA ARG A 122 -22.42 12.30 -65.25
C ARG A 122 -22.46 12.63 -63.75
N HIS A 123 -23.64 12.88 -63.19
CA HIS A 123 -23.78 13.13 -61.74
C HIS A 123 -23.58 11.87 -60.90
N THR A 124 -24.02 10.71 -61.36
CA THR A 124 -23.75 9.43 -60.69
C THR A 124 -22.28 9.03 -60.78
N ALA A 125 -21.61 9.25 -61.92
CA ALA A 125 -20.17 9.03 -62.05
C ALA A 125 -19.33 9.98 -61.17
N MET A 126 -19.79 11.22 -60.97
CA MET A 126 -19.15 12.18 -60.06
C MET A 126 -19.36 11.80 -58.59
N ALA A 127 -20.56 11.35 -58.21
CA ALA A 127 -20.86 10.83 -56.88
C ALA A 127 -20.04 9.57 -56.55
N ILE A 128 -19.87 8.65 -57.52
CA ILE A 128 -19.04 7.45 -57.36
C ILE A 128 -17.55 7.83 -57.18
N ARG A 129 -17.04 8.80 -57.94
CA ARG A 129 -15.65 9.30 -57.78
C ARG A 129 -15.43 10.00 -56.44
N VAL A 130 -16.39 10.78 -55.96
CA VAL A 130 -16.33 11.46 -54.66
C VAL A 130 -16.42 10.44 -53.51
N SER A 131 -17.31 9.44 -53.61
CA SER A 131 -17.38 8.35 -52.63
C SER A 131 -16.10 7.50 -52.60
N LEU A 132 -15.49 7.19 -53.74
CA LEU A 132 -14.21 6.48 -53.83
C LEU A 132 -13.05 7.31 -53.22
N LEU A 133 -13.00 8.61 -53.48
CA LEU A 133 -12.00 9.51 -52.87
C LEU A 133 -12.18 9.65 -51.35
N LEU A 134 -13.42 9.73 -50.87
CA LEU A 134 -13.73 9.78 -49.44
C LEU A 134 -13.36 8.47 -48.72
N LEU A 135 -13.57 7.34 -49.38
CA LEU A 135 -13.20 6.00 -48.89
C LEU A 135 -11.68 5.79 -48.85
N VAL A 136 -10.94 6.26 -49.86
CA VAL A 136 -9.47 6.23 -49.84
C VAL A 136 -8.94 7.10 -48.70
N PHE A 137 -9.51 8.28 -48.49
CA PHE A 137 -9.14 9.18 -47.39
C PHE A 137 -9.42 8.55 -46.01
N LEU A 138 -10.57 7.89 -45.83
CA LEU A 138 -10.92 7.15 -44.61
C LEU A 138 -10.03 5.92 -44.36
N SER A 139 -9.56 5.24 -45.42
CA SER A 139 -8.64 4.10 -45.31
C SER A 139 -7.19 4.49 -44.99
N SER A 140 -6.81 5.74 -45.30
CA SER A 140 -5.48 6.29 -44.96
C SER A 140 -5.38 6.85 -43.53
N ALA A 141 -6.51 7.00 -42.83
CA ALA A 141 -6.57 7.42 -41.44
C ALA A 141 -6.39 6.22 -40.48
N VAL A 142 -5.29 5.50 -40.60
CA VAL A 142 -4.89 4.54 -39.56
C VAL A 142 -4.08 5.29 -38.52
N VAL A 143 -4.79 5.90 -37.55
CA VAL A 143 -4.15 6.32 -36.30
C VAL A 143 -3.93 5.04 -35.50
N SER A 144 -2.67 4.64 -35.36
CA SER A 144 -2.28 3.65 -34.37
C SER A 144 -2.53 4.24 -32.99
N PHE A 145 -3.69 3.95 -32.41
CA PHE A 145 -3.90 4.16 -30.98
C PHE A 145 -3.14 3.06 -30.23
N SER A 146 -2.01 3.44 -29.63
CA SER A 146 -1.40 2.68 -28.56
C SER A 146 -2.32 2.74 -27.33
N LEU A 147 -2.44 1.60 -26.64
CA LEU A 147 -3.29 1.43 -25.47
C LEU A 147 -2.62 1.99 -24.19
N TYR A 148 -3.34 2.87 -23.48
CA TYR A 148 -3.24 3.32 -22.08
C TYR A 148 -1.89 3.69 -21.45
N GLU A 149 -1.40 4.90 -21.78
CA GLU A 149 -0.55 5.73 -20.90
C GLU A 149 -1.40 6.83 -20.19
N ASP A 150 -2.66 7.02 -20.57
CA ASP A 150 -3.52 8.15 -20.20
C ASP A 150 -4.37 7.97 -18.92
N GLN A 151 -4.23 6.83 -18.22
CA GLN A 151 -4.99 6.52 -17.00
C GLN A 151 -4.19 6.55 -15.69
N VAL A 152 -2.85 6.69 -15.74
CA VAL A 152 -2.02 6.83 -14.52
C VAL A 152 -2.31 8.18 -13.86
N GLY A 153 -2.57 8.18 -12.55
CA GLY A 153 -3.02 9.33 -11.78
C GLY A 153 -4.52 9.63 -11.93
N LEU A 154 -5.26 8.80 -12.68
CA LEU A 154 -6.71 8.95 -12.86
C LEU A 154 -7.48 8.12 -11.83
N MET A 155 -7.08 6.87 -11.63
CA MET A 155 -7.76 5.91 -10.74
C MET A 155 -6.96 5.62 -9.47
N ASP A 156 -5.70 6.01 -9.48
CA ASP A 156 -4.68 5.71 -8.49
C ASP A 156 -4.06 7.00 -7.95
N TRP A 157 -3.52 6.89 -6.74
CA TRP A 157 -2.72 7.95 -6.12
C TRP A 157 -1.65 7.32 -5.22
N HIS A 158 -0.55 8.06 -5.06
CA HIS A 158 0.61 7.65 -4.27
C HIS A 158 1.05 8.81 -3.38
N GLN A 159 1.20 8.55 -2.09
CA GLN A 159 1.62 9.52 -1.09
C GLN A 159 2.90 9.06 -0.41
N ARG A 160 3.87 9.98 -0.32
CA ARG A 160 5.23 9.72 0.13
C ARG A 160 5.48 10.34 1.50
N TYR A 161 5.78 9.49 2.48
CA TYR A 161 6.09 9.90 3.86
C TYR A 161 7.50 9.45 4.28
N ILE A 162 7.91 9.87 5.46
CA ILE A 162 9.20 9.53 6.09
C ILE A 162 9.01 8.92 7.49
N GLY A 163 7.92 9.25 8.18
CA GLY A 163 7.63 8.80 9.55
C GLY A 163 8.17 9.72 10.65
N LYS A 164 8.09 9.26 11.90
CA LYS A 164 8.43 10.07 13.08
C LYS A 164 9.93 10.41 13.09
N VAL A 165 10.26 11.71 13.14
CA VAL A 165 11.63 12.19 13.10
C VAL A 165 12.36 11.95 14.44
N LYS A 166 13.49 11.24 14.39
CA LYS A 166 14.39 10.99 15.54
C LYS A 166 15.42 12.11 15.68
N HIS A 167 16.12 12.43 14.60
CA HIS A 167 17.17 13.45 14.52
C HIS A 167 16.93 14.35 13.30
N ALA A 168 17.27 15.63 13.42
CA ALA A 168 17.25 16.56 12.31
C ALA A 168 18.49 17.45 12.32
N VAL A 169 19.14 17.59 11.17
CA VAL A 169 20.34 18.40 10.99
C VAL A 169 20.11 19.40 9.87
N PHE A 170 20.26 20.68 10.19
CA PHE A 170 20.09 21.74 9.21
C PHE A 170 21.38 21.99 8.44
N HIS A 171 21.27 22.15 7.12
CA HIS A 171 22.41 22.53 6.31
C HIS A 171 22.72 24.02 6.48
N THR A 172 23.95 24.33 6.91
CA THR A 172 24.39 25.68 7.34
C THR A 172 25.11 26.50 6.27
N GLN A 173 25.40 25.95 5.08
CA GLN A 173 26.14 26.70 4.05
C GLN A 173 25.30 27.82 3.41
N LYS A 174 25.93 28.98 3.23
CA LYS A 174 25.29 30.21 2.69
C LYS A 174 24.90 30.11 1.21
N ALA A 175 25.57 29.25 0.44
CA ALA A 175 25.32 29.06 -0.99
C ALA A 175 24.79 27.63 -1.24
N GLY A 176 23.50 27.50 -1.52
CA GLY A 176 22.88 26.20 -1.80
C GLY A 176 21.36 26.20 -1.63
N ARG A 177 20.72 25.10 -2.03
CA ARG A 177 19.30 24.87 -1.72
C ARG A 177 19.13 24.68 -0.21
N LYS A 178 18.24 25.47 0.39
CA LYS A 178 17.88 25.40 1.81
C LYS A 178 17.20 24.06 2.10
N ARG A 179 17.85 23.21 2.90
CA ARG A 179 17.39 21.85 3.17
C ARG A 179 17.59 21.47 4.65
N VAL A 180 16.80 20.54 5.12
CA VAL A 180 16.98 19.86 6.40
C VAL A 180 17.11 18.36 6.14
N ILE A 181 18.07 17.73 6.81
CA ILE A 181 18.26 16.29 6.78
C ILE A 181 17.59 15.71 8.01
N VAL A 182 16.79 14.67 7.82
CA VAL A 182 16.05 14.02 8.89
C VAL A 182 16.29 12.52 8.85
N SER A 183 16.40 11.91 10.03
CA SER A 183 16.28 10.47 10.22
C SER A 183 15.03 10.15 11.01
N THR A 184 14.41 9.00 10.71
CA THR A 184 13.13 8.63 11.30
C THR A 184 13.16 7.28 12.02
N GLU A 185 12.13 7.01 12.82
CA GLU A 185 11.94 5.71 13.47
C GLU A 185 11.62 4.58 12.47
N GLU A 186 11.12 4.92 11.29
CA GLU A 186 10.82 3.97 10.21
C GLU A 186 12.05 3.68 9.32
N ASN A 187 13.25 3.90 9.87
CA ASN A 187 14.56 3.71 9.20
C ASN A 187 14.70 4.49 7.89
N VAL A 188 14.13 5.70 7.82
CA VAL A 188 14.22 6.57 6.66
C VAL A 188 15.24 7.68 6.90
N VAL A 189 16.13 7.89 5.92
CA VAL A 189 16.99 9.08 5.81
C VAL A 189 16.45 9.93 4.68
N ALA A 190 16.13 11.20 4.95
CA ALA A 190 15.55 12.08 3.92
C ALA A 190 16.14 13.49 3.95
N SER A 191 16.19 14.10 2.77
CA SER A 191 16.45 15.53 2.61
C SER A 191 15.17 16.26 2.22
N LEU A 192 14.72 17.17 3.09
CA LEU A 192 13.51 17.95 2.91
C LEU A 192 13.82 19.40 2.49
N ASP A 193 12.98 19.97 1.63
CA ASP A 193 13.01 21.39 1.30
C ASP A 193 12.48 22.23 2.47
N LEU A 194 13.23 23.25 2.86
CA LEU A 194 12.80 24.18 3.91
C LEU A 194 11.65 25.10 3.47
N ARG A 195 11.39 25.25 2.17
CA ARG A 195 10.30 26.13 1.68
C ARG A 195 8.96 25.42 1.60
N HIS A 196 8.92 24.24 1.01
CA HIS A 196 7.66 23.54 0.73
C HIS A 196 7.49 22.24 1.52
N GLY A 197 8.54 21.74 2.18
CA GLY A 197 8.51 20.45 2.86
C GLY A 197 8.51 19.26 1.90
N GLU A 198 8.84 19.47 0.63
CA GLU A 198 8.98 18.40 -0.36
C GLU A 198 10.25 17.58 -0.12
N ILE A 199 10.20 16.31 -0.53
CA ILE A 199 11.33 15.38 -0.42
C ILE A 199 12.21 15.53 -1.66
N PHE A 200 13.46 15.99 -1.49
CA PHE A 200 14.44 15.99 -2.58
C PHE A 200 14.87 14.56 -2.92
N TRP A 201 15.26 13.82 -1.89
CA TRP A 201 15.62 12.42 -1.95
C TRP A 201 15.37 11.80 -0.58
N ARG A 202 15.14 10.49 -0.56
CA ARG A 202 15.06 9.70 0.66
C ARG A 202 15.52 8.28 0.38
N HIS A 203 15.99 7.60 1.43
CA HIS A 203 16.33 6.19 1.42
C HIS A 203 15.63 5.51 2.59
N VAL A 204 14.91 4.43 2.31
CA VAL A 204 14.30 3.58 3.33
C VAL A 204 15.23 2.39 3.52
N LEU A 205 15.84 2.30 4.71
CA LEU A 205 16.75 1.22 5.05
C LEU A 205 15.98 -0.01 5.54
N GLY A 206 16.64 -1.16 5.61
CA GLY A 206 16.03 -2.41 6.06
C GLY A 206 15.53 -2.34 7.51
N THR A 207 14.64 -3.26 7.90
CA THR A 207 14.11 -3.32 9.28
C THR A 207 15.19 -3.57 10.33
N ASN A 208 16.25 -4.30 9.96
CA ASN A 208 17.39 -4.62 10.83
C ASN A 208 18.46 -3.50 10.83
N ASP A 209 18.24 -2.45 10.04
CA ASP A 209 19.18 -1.35 9.79
C ASP A 209 18.70 -0.07 10.47
N ALA A 210 18.49 -0.17 11.80
CA ALA A 210 17.99 0.92 12.60
C ALA A 210 19.01 2.07 12.65
N ILE A 211 18.54 3.28 12.37
CA ILE A 211 19.41 4.48 12.38
C ILE A 211 19.58 4.96 13.82
N ASP A 212 20.84 5.09 14.23
CA ASP A 212 21.25 5.53 15.57
C ASP A 212 21.65 7.00 15.61
N GLY A 213 22.22 7.52 14.52
CA GLY A 213 22.71 8.90 14.46
C GLY A 213 22.90 9.40 13.04
N VAL A 214 22.73 10.70 12.85
CA VAL A 214 22.92 11.39 11.57
C VAL A 214 23.61 12.73 11.81
N ASP A 215 24.59 13.05 10.97
CA ASP A 215 25.26 14.35 10.97
C ASP A 215 25.75 14.74 9.55
N ILE A 216 26.28 15.95 9.38
CA ILE A 216 26.82 16.46 8.12
C ILE A 216 28.32 16.68 8.26
N ALA A 217 29.11 15.93 7.48
CA ALA A 217 30.56 16.10 7.39
C ALA A 217 30.96 16.98 6.19
N LEU A 218 31.98 17.82 6.39
CA LEU A 218 32.55 18.72 5.36
C LEU A 218 31.53 19.67 4.69
N GLY A 219 30.32 19.78 5.24
CA GLY A 219 29.18 20.46 4.62
C GLY A 219 28.70 19.83 3.29
N LYS A 220 29.22 18.66 2.90
CA LYS A 220 28.96 18.01 1.60
C LYS A 220 28.34 16.62 1.74
N TYR A 221 28.69 15.89 2.78
CA TYR A 221 28.28 14.51 2.96
C TYR A 221 27.35 14.39 4.17
N VAL A 222 26.24 13.68 4.01
CA VAL A 222 25.42 13.24 5.13
C VAL A 222 26.01 11.93 5.63
N ILE A 223 26.37 11.87 6.91
CA ILE A 223 26.89 10.67 7.54
C ILE A 223 25.78 10.04 8.37
N THR A 224 25.58 8.74 8.21
CA THR A 224 24.57 7.98 8.96
C THR A 224 25.20 6.78 9.62
N LEU A 225 24.94 6.61 10.91
CA LEU A 225 25.32 5.44 11.69
C LEU A 225 24.10 4.58 11.96
N SER A 226 24.20 3.29 11.69
CA SER A 226 23.09 2.36 11.82
C SER A 226 23.49 0.98 12.34
N SER A 227 22.47 0.15 12.63
CA SER A 227 22.59 -1.21 13.17
C SER A 227 23.44 -1.26 14.44
N GLN A 228 23.12 -0.40 15.42
CA GLN A 228 23.80 -0.31 16.72
C GLN A 228 25.30 0.00 16.59
N GLY A 229 25.63 0.88 15.64
CA GLY A 229 27.00 1.31 15.39
C GLY A 229 27.82 0.39 14.49
N SER A 230 27.21 -0.60 13.85
CA SER A 230 27.94 -1.56 12.99
C SER A 230 28.10 -1.10 11.54
N THR A 231 27.28 -0.17 11.06
CA THR A 231 27.36 0.30 9.67
C THR A 231 27.42 1.81 9.61
N LEU A 232 28.44 2.35 8.93
CA LEU A 232 28.61 3.78 8.69
C LEU A 232 28.51 4.06 7.19
N ARG A 233 27.71 5.06 6.82
CA ARG A 233 27.50 5.44 5.41
C ARG A 233 27.65 6.92 5.19
N ALA A 234 28.17 7.28 4.03
CA ALA A 234 28.16 8.65 3.53
C ALA A 234 27.27 8.79 2.30
N TRP A 235 26.40 9.78 2.33
CA TRP A 235 25.50 10.14 1.23
C TRP A 235 25.87 11.51 0.71
N ASN A 236 25.89 11.66 -0.61
CA ASN A 236 26.08 12.94 -1.24
C ASN A 236 24.86 13.84 -0.98
N LEU A 237 25.07 15.01 -0.41
CA LEU A 237 23.97 15.88 0.04
C LEU A 237 23.01 16.32 -1.09
N PRO A 238 23.44 16.67 -2.31
CA PRO A 238 22.55 17.17 -3.36
C PRO A 238 21.56 16.15 -3.91
N ASP A 239 22.02 14.95 -4.24
CA ASP A 239 21.29 13.90 -4.98
C ASP A 239 20.98 12.66 -4.14
N GLY A 240 21.57 12.54 -2.95
CA GLY A 240 21.39 11.40 -2.06
C GLY A 240 22.13 10.15 -2.50
N GLN A 241 23.06 10.21 -3.46
CA GLN A 241 23.81 9.01 -3.87
C GLN A 241 24.74 8.55 -2.74
N MET A 242 24.78 7.24 -2.49
CA MET A 242 25.74 6.67 -1.54
C MET A 242 27.15 6.82 -2.12
N VAL A 243 28.06 7.40 -1.35
CA VAL A 243 29.46 7.62 -1.75
C VAL A 243 30.31 6.44 -1.30
N TRP A 244 30.15 6.03 -0.04
CA TRP A 244 30.83 4.88 0.55
C TRP A 244 30.01 4.32 1.71
N GLU A 245 30.27 3.04 2.01
CA GLU A 245 29.71 2.29 3.14
C GLU A 245 30.83 1.49 3.80
N THR A 246 30.92 1.58 5.12
CA THR A 246 31.95 0.93 5.93
C THR A 246 31.28 0.08 7.00
N SER A 247 31.55 -1.22 6.98
CA SER A 247 31.11 -2.17 7.99
C SER A 247 32.09 -2.20 9.16
N LEU A 248 31.64 -1.70 10.30
CA LEU A 248 32.30 -1.73 11.60
C LEU A 248 31.82 -3.01 12.32
N HIS A 249 32.38 -4.16 11.95
CA HIS A 249 32.00 -5.44 12.55
C HIS A 249 32.07 -5.40 14.09
N SER A 250 30.95 -5.64 14.75
CA SER A 250 30.92 -5.97 16.17
C SER A 250 29.96 -7.12 16.47
N ALA A 251 30.39 -8.00 17.38
CA ALA A 251 29.66 -9.17 17.85
C ALA A 251 28.77 -8.88 19.08
N GLN A 252 28.90 -7.70 19.70
CA GLN A 252 28.18 -7.32 20.91
C GLN A 252 27.37 -6.03 20.69
N SER A 253 26.10 -6.06 21.10
CA SER A 253 25.23 -4.88 21.18
C SER A 253 25.72 -3.94 22.27
N SER A 254 26.17 -2.73 21.90
CA SER A 254 26.50 -1.68 22.88
C SER A 254 25.85 -0.36 22.45
N LYS A 255 25.85 0.63 23.35
CA LYS A 255 25.49 2.00 23.01
C LYS A 255 26.34 2.47 21.81
N SER A 256 25.70 3.03 20.78
CA SER A 256 26.39 3.60 19.63
C SER A 256 26.48 5.12 19.76
N LEU A 257 27.62 5.69 19.38
CA LEU A 257 27.86 7.13 19.42
C LEU A 257 28.50 7.56 18.10
N LEU A 258 27.90 8.57 17.48
CA LEU A 258 28.44 9.28 16.33
C LEU A 258 28.93 10.65 16.80
N SER A 259 30.19 10.97 16.54
CA SER A 259 30.75 12.30 16.76
C SER A 259 31.42 12.77 15.48
N VAL A 260 30.86 13.81 14.86
CA VAL A 260 31.46 14.48 13.71
C VAL A 260 32.02 15.83 14.18
N PRO A 261 33.33 16.07 14.04
CA PRO A 261 33.92 17.33 14.47
C PRO A 261 33.32 18.52 13.73
N ILE A 262 32.75 19.47 14.48
CA ILE A 262 32.21 20.72 13.94
C ILE A 262 33.41 21.61 13.62
N ASN A 263 33.77 21.77 12.35
CA ASN A 263 34.71 22.83 11.98
C ASN A 263 34.23 23.63 10.76
N LEU A 264 34.09 24.94 10.98
CA LEU A 264 33.65 25.95 10.00
C LEU A 264 34.75 26.31 8.98
N LYS A 265 35.96 25.75 9.12
CA LYS A 265 37.08 25.92 8.18
C LYS A 265 37.26 24.65 7.36
N VAL A 266 36.97 24.76 6.07
CA VAL A 266 36.81 23.70 5.05
C VAL A 266 38.09 22.88 4.76
N ASP A 267 39.25 23.24 5.32
CA ASP A 267 40.56 22.79 4.82
C ASP A 267 41.30 21.76 5.70
N LYS A 268 40.66 21.12 6.69
CA LYS A 268 41.29 20.06 7.50
C LYS A 268 40.44 18.79 7.55
N ASP A 269 41.00 17.68 7.08
CA ASP A 269 40.42 16.35 7.18
C ASP A 269 40.47 15.86 8.63
N TYR A 270 39.38 16.08 9.36
CA TYR A 270 39.17 15.49 10.67
C TYR A 270 38.49 14.12 10.53
N PRO A 271 38.96 13.09 11.25
CA PRO A 271 38.30 11.79 11.23
C PRO A 271 36.93 11.86 11.90
N ILE A 272 35.98 11.10 11.36
CA ILE A 272 34.70 10.80 11.99
C ILE A 272 34.96 9.78 13.10
N LEU A 273 34.48 10.06 14.31
CA LEU A 273 34.64 9.17 15.45
C LEU A 273 33.34 8.40 15.67
N VAL A 274 33.45 7.08 15.63
CA VAL A 274 32.33 6.16 15.82
C VAL A 274 32.65 5.19 16.94
N PHE A 275 31.80 5.16 17.95
CA PHE A 275 31.83 4.10 18.95
C PHE A 275 30.71 3.10 18.67
N GLY A 276 31.08 1.83 18.52
CA GLY A 276 30.14 0.75 18.19
C GLY A 276 30.68 -0.59 18.68
N GLY A 277 29.83 -1.33 19.38
CA GLY A 277 30.08 -2.68 19.90
C GLY A 277 31.45 -2.87 20.56
N GLY A 278 31.79 -1.97 21.49
CA GLY A 278 33.00 -2.02 22.31
C GLY A 278 34.25 -1.40 21.70
N TYR A 279 34.20 -0.90 20.47
CA TYR A 279 35.35 -0.32 19.77
C TYR A 279 35.12 1.15 19.43
N LEU A 280 36.17 1.95 19.54
CA LEU A 280 36.23 3.30 18.98
C LEU A 280 36.98 3.26 17.64
N HIS A 281 36.30 3.70 16.60
CA HIS A 281 36.80 3.77 15.24
C HIS A 281 36.99 5.23 14.84
N ALA A 282 38.15 5.55 14.27
CA ALA A 282 38.33 6.77 13.50
C ALA A 282 38.24 6.44 12.02
N VAL A 283 37.29 7.06 11.33
CA VAL A 283 36.99 6.81 9.92
C VAL A 283 37.20 8.09 9.14
N SER A 284 37.85 7.99 7.98
CA SER A 284 38.01 9.12 7.07
C SER A 284 36.66 9.54 6.48
N ALA A 285 36.40 10.85 6.45
CA ALA A 285 35.14 11.39 5.94
C ALA A 285 35.01 11.31 4.40
N ILE A 286 36.12 11.13 3.67
CA ILE A 286 36.16 11.21 2.21
C ILE A 286 35.92 9.86 1.55
N ASP A 287 36.63 8.83 1.99
CA ASP A 287 36.68 7.49 1.40
C ASP A 287 36.10 6.40 2.31
N GLY A 288 35.83 6.71 3.59
CA GLY A 288 35.27 5.76 4.55
C GLY A 288 36.29 4.76 5.08
N GLU A 289 37.59 4.97 4.84
CA GLU A 289 38.64 4.07 5.36
C GLU A 289 38.79 4.22 6.87
N VAL A 290 38.92 3.09 7.57
CA VAL A 290 39.19 3.07 9.01
C VAL A 290 40.66 3.39 9.24
N LEU A 291 40.95 4.60 9.74
CA LEU A 291 42.30 5.08 10.00
C LEU A 291 42.94 4.34 11.18
N TRP A 292 42.19 4.17 12.26
CA TRP A 292 42.60 3.41 13.42
C TRP A 292 41.37 2.89 14.20
N LYS A 293 41.61 1.87 15.01
CA LYS A 293 40.61 1.21 15.86
C LYS A 293 41.20 1.00 17.25
N LYS A 294 40.45 1.38 18.29
CA LYS A 294 40.82 1.17 19.69
C LYS A 294 39.77 0.31 20.40
N ASP A 295 40.26 -0.68 21.15
CA ASP A 295 39.45 -1.62 21.93
C ASP A 295 39.19 -1.11 23.36
N PHE A 296 37.93 -1.21 23.77
CA PHE A 296 37.42 -0.88 25.10
C PHE A 296 36.61 -2.03 25.74
N THR A 297 36.63 -3.25 25.20
CA THR A 297 35.86 -4.41 25.71
C THR A 297 36.42 -5.00 27.02
N ALA A 298 37.16 -4.23 27.82
CA ALA A 298 37.64 -4.69 29.13
C ALA A 298 36.45 -4.98 30.06
N GLU A 299 36.58 -6.00 30.93
CA GLU A 299 35.50 -6.44 31.83
C GLU A 299 34.90 -5.27 32.62
N GLY A 300 33.64 -4.94 32.32
CA GLY A 300 32.85 -3.96 33.05
C GLY A 300 33.04 -2.49 32.66
N PHE A 301 33.81 -2.15 31.61
CA PHE A 301 33.98 -0.76 31.16
C PHE A 301 32.96 -0.36 30.09
N GLU A 302 32.09 0.58 30.41
CA GLU A 302 31.08 1.12 29.50
C GLU A 302 31.42 2.54 29.07
N VAL A 303 31.68 2.74 27.77
CA VAL A 303 31.88 4.08 27.20
C VAL A 303 30.54 4.82 27.16
N GLN A 304 30.51 6.00 27.77
CA GLN A 304 29.30 6.80 27.87
C GLN A 304 29.29 7.98 26.91
N ARG A 305 30.47 8.57 26.64
CA ARG A 305 30.63 9.76 25.80
C ARG A 305 32.03 9.82 25.17
N VAL A 306 32.09 10.34 23.95
CA VAL A 306 33.32 10.69 23.24
C VAL A 306 33.27 12.19 22.94
N LEU A 307 34.25 12.94 23.45
CA LEU A 307 34.33 14.39 23.30
C LEU A 307 35.64 14.75 22.59
N GLN A 308 35.55 15.64 21.61
CA GLN A 308 36.71 16.26 21.00
C GLN A 308 36.55 17.79 21.14
N PRO A 309 37.37 18.45 21.98
CA PRO A 309 37.36 19.89 22.09
C PRO A 309 37.67 20.55 20.73
N PRO A 310 37.08 21.73 20.44
CA PRO A 310 37.42 22.48 19.25
C PRO A 310 38.93 22.77 19.23
N GLU A 311 39.56 22.62 18.06
CA GLU A 311 40.99 22.92 17.82
C GLU A 311 42.02 22.00 18.49
N SER A 312 41.63 21.08 19.38
CA SER A 312 42.56 20.12 19.99
C SER A 312 42.72 18.83 19.17
N SER A 313 43.91 18.22 19.23
CA SER A 313 44.18 16.90 18.64
C SER A 313 43.86 15.75 19.59
N ILE A 314 43.36 16.03 20.79
CA ILE A 314 43.13 15.03 21.85
C ILE A 314 41.63 14.76 21.96
N ILE A 315 41.28 13.48 21.96
CA ILE A 315 39.94 12.95 22.16
C ILE A 315 39.83 12.48 23.62
N TYR A 316 38.77 12.87 24.29
CA TYR A 316 38.42 12.38 25.62
C TYR A 316 37.32 11.32 25.50
N VAL A 317 37.64 10.10 25.91
CA VAL A 317 36.67 9.00 26.01
C VAL A 317 36.36 8.79 27.48
N LEU A 318 35.12 9.07 27.87
CA LEU A 318 34.64 8.94 29.24
C LEU A 318 33.73 7.73 29.35
N GLY A 319 34.01 6.88 30.34
CA GLY A 319 33.20 5.70 30.64
C GLY A 319 33.20 5.34 32.11
N PHE A 320 32.36 4.38 32.46
CA PHE A 320 32.23 3.87 33.82
C PHE A 320 32.66 2.41 33.88
N LEU A 321 33.46 2.08 34.88
CA LEU A 321 33.82 0.72 35.22
C LEU A 321 32.88 0.23 36.35
N HIS A 322 32.12 -0.84 36.10
CA HIS A 322 31.14 -1.43 37.03
C HIS A 322 30.17 -0.40 37.66
N SER A 323 29.79 0.62 36.89
CA SER A 323 28.92 1.73 37.33
C SER A 323 29.37 2.45 38.61
N SER A 324 30.62 2.31 39.05
CA SER A 324 31.13 2.83 40.34
C SER A 324 32.47 3.54 40.24
N GLU A 325 33.23 3.32 39.17
CA GLU A 325 34.48 4.03 38.91
C GLU A 325 34.38 4.79 37.58
N ALA A 326 34.72 6.08 37.57
CA ALA A 326 34.80 6.87 36.34
C ALA A 326 36.21 6.80 35.76
N VAL A 327 36.32 6.50 34.48
CA VAL A 327 37.60 6.42 33.76
C VAL A 327 37.56 7.37 32.57
N VAL A 328 38.62 8.17 32.42
CA VAL A 328 38.82 9.07 31.29
C VAL A 328 40.09 8.67 30.55
N TYR A 329 39.93 8.36 29.26
CA TYR A 329 41.03 8.12 28.34
C TYR A 329 41.27 9.38 27.50
N GLN A 330 42.52 9.81 27.42
CA GLN A 330 43.00 10.80 26.47
C GLN A 330 43.65 10.08 25.30
N ILE A 331 43.15 10.29 24.09
CA ILE A 331 43.59 9.60 22.88
C ILE A 331 44.00 10.63 21.83
N ASP A 332 45.11 10.39 21.15
CA ASP A 332 45.47 11.21 19.99
C ASP A 332 44.55 10.91 18.81
N SER A 333 43.93 11.94 18.24
CA SER A 333 42.97 11.83 17.14
C SER A 333 43.53 11.25 15.84
N LYS A 334 44.85 11.39 15.60
CA LYS A 334 45.48 10.92 14.36
C LYS A 334 46.03 9.51 14.48
N THR A 335 46.66 9.18 15.62
CA THR A 335 47.32 7.88 15.81
C THR A 335 46.45 6.86 16.53
N GLY A 336 45.43 7.30 17.29
CA GLY A 336 44.63 6.43 18.13
C GLY A 336 45.35 5.93 19.39
N GLU A 337 46.55 6.45 19.67
CA GLU A 337 47.33 6.09 20.86
C GLU A 337 46.78 6.76 22.12
N VAL A 338 46.77 6.01 23.23
CA VAL A 338 46.33 6.52 24.54
C VAL A 338 47.47 7.34 25.14
N VAL A 339 47.27 8.65 25.23
CA VAL A 339 48.21 9.62 25.82
C VAL A 339 48.19 9.53 27.34
N ALA A 340 47.00 9.39 27.93
CA ALA A 340 46.84 9.24 29.38
C ALA A 340 45.54 8.49 29.71
N GLN A 341 45.56 7.77 30.83
CA GLN A 341 44.39 7.12 31.42
C GLN A 341 44.37 7.47 32.91
N LYS A 342 43.26 8.02 33.39
CA LYS A 342 43.03 8.24 34.83
C LYS A 342 41.67 7.68 35.22
N SER A 343 41.57 7.16 36.45
CA SER A 343 40.33 6.64 37.00
C SER A 343 40.13 7.09 38.44
N MET A 344 38.87 7.20 38.86
CA MET A 344 38.50 7.59 40.21
C MET A 344 37.22 6.89 40.65
N VAL A 345 37.23 6.30 41.85
CA VAL A 345 36.10 5.55 42.40
C VAL A 345 35.10 6.50 43.07
N PHE A 346 33.82 6.33 42.73
CA PHE A 346 32.70 7.01 43.36
C PHE A 346 31.82 5.98 44.11
N PRO A 347 31.79 6.01 45.45
CA PRO A 347 31.12 4.97 46.26
C PRO A 347 29.58 4.94 46.12
N GLY A 348 28.97 5.99 45.56
CA GLY A 348 27.51 6.06 45.38
C GLY A 348 26.99 5.43 44.07
N GLY A 349 27.88 4.98 43.19
CA GLY A 349 27.54 4.50 41.85
C GLY A 349 26.93 5.57 40.93
N PHE A 350 26.95 5.33 39.62
CA PHE A 350 26.38 6.19 38.58
C PHE A 350 25.14 5.54 37.97
N SER A 351 24.14 6.34 37.58
CA SER A 351 22.93 5.87 36.90
C SER A 351 22.43 6.89 35.88
N GLY A 352 21.93 6.38 34.76
CA GLY A 352 21.29 7.20 33.72
C GLY A 352 22.26 7.79 32.69
N ALA A 353 21.71 8.69 31.87
CA ALA A 353 22.43 9.33 30.78
C ALA A 353 23.36 10.45 31.29
N ILE A 354 24.52 10.57 30.65
CA ILE A 354 25.50 11.62 30.90
C ILE A 354 25.21 12.85 30.03
N SER A 355 25.24 14.05 30.62
CA SER A 355 25.25 15.31 29.87
C SER A 355 26.64 15.97 29.88
N SER A 356 27.14 16.34 28.70
CA SER A 356 28.36 17.13 28.55
C SER A 356 28.02 18.60 28.62
N VAL A 357 28.61 19.30 29.59
CA VAL A 357 28.32 20.70 29.86
C VAL A 357 29.40 21.62 29.27
N SER A 358 30.65 21.18 29.31
CA SER A 358 31.79 21.84 28.68
C SER A 358 32.77 20.79 28.12
N SER A 359 33.82 21.23 27.43
CA SER A 359 34.87 20.34 26.89
C SER A 359 35.63 19.56 27.97
N ASP A 360 35.53 19.99 29.23
CA ASP A 360 36.29 19.50 30.38
C ASP A 360 35.41 19.09 31.58
N LYS A 361 34.07 19.21 31.47
CA LYS A 361 33.13 18.86 32.54
C LYS A 361 31.89 18.15 32.02
N VAL A 362 31.48 17.17 32.80
CA VAL A 362 30.36 16.28 32.53
C VAL A 362 29.51 16.13 33.78
N VAL A 363 28.20 16.05 33.65
CA VAL A 363 27.28 15.83 34.79
C VAL A 363 26.52 14.52 34.62
N VAL A 364 26.44 13.76 35.71
CA VAL A 364 25.75 12.46 35.79
C VAL A 364 24.97 12.35 37.10
N LEU A 365 23.95 11.49 37.14
CA LEU A 365 23.21 11.18 38.37
C LEU A 365 23.85 10.00 39.11
N ASP A 366 23.72 10.00 40.43
CA ASP A 366 24.09 8.86 41.26
C ASP A 366 23.12 7.67 41.10
N SER A 367 23.48 6.50 41.62
CA SER A 367 22.64 5.29 41.51
C SER A 367 21.22 5.45 42.08
N THR A 368 21.04 6.31 43.09
CA THR A 368 19.74 6.59 43.71
C THR A 368 18.94 7.70 43.02
N ARG A 369 19.50 8.33 41.98
CA ARG A 369 18.92 9.47 41.23
C ARG A 369 18.55 10.67 42.12
N SER A 370 19.28 10.84 43.23
CA SER A 370 19.03 11.87 44.24
C SER A 370 20.15 12.91 44.32
N ILE A 371 21.32 12.61 43.75
CA ILE A 371 22.51 13.45 43.75
C ILE A 371 22.99 13.66 42.31
N LEU A 372 23.24 14.91 41.95
CA LEU A 372 23.96 15.27 40.73
C LEU A 372 25.47 15.26 41.02
N VAL A 373 26.23 14.57 40.18
CA VAL A 373 27.69 14.47 40.26
C VAL A 373 28.29 15.15 39.04
N THR A 374 28.98 16.27 39.26
CA THR A 374 29.80 16.94 38.24
C THR A 374 31.19 16.31 38.25
N ILE A 375 31.58 15.74 37.12
CA ILE A 375 32.89 15.16 36.82
C ILE A 375 33.68 16.18 36.00
N GLY A 376 34.66 16.83 36.62
CA GLY A 376 35.65 17.66 35.92
C GLY A 376 36.89 16.84 35.57
N PHE A 377 37.45 17.04 34.37
CA PHE A 377 38.63 16.30 33.88
C PHE A 377 39.71 17.21 33.23
N LEU A 378 39.85 18.44 33.73
CA LEU A 378 40.92 19.40 33.37
C LEU A 378 42.31 18.74 33.51
N ASP A 379 43.12 18.81 32.45
CA ASP A 379 44.47 18.21 32.36
C ASP A 379 44.53 16.72 32.80
N GLY A 380 43.39 16.04 32.67
CA GLY A 380 43.22 14.62 32.98
C GLY A 380 42.98 14.30 34.45
N ASP A 381 43.04 15.24 35.39
CA ASP A 381 42.68 14.96 36.80
C ASP A 381 41.15 14.94 36.96
N ILE A 382 40.63 13.83 37.48
CA ILE A 382 39.19 13.64 37.71
C ILE A 382 38.84 14.22 39.08
N ASN A 383 37.89 15.17 39.12
CA ASN A 383 37.32 15.69 40.36
C ASN A 383 35.81 15.49 40.37
N PHE A 384 35.27 15.04 41.51
CA PHE A 384 33.84 14.86 41.73
C PHE A 384 33.29 15.94 42.65
N GLN A 385 32.32 16.69 42.14
CA GLN A 385 31.51 17.57 42.97
C GLN A 385 30.09 17.02 43.08
N LYS A 386 29.59 16.89 44.31
CA LYS A 386 28.27 16.33 44.61
C LYS A 386 27.31 17.46 44.97
N THR A 387 26.11 17.44 44.39
CA THR A 387 25.04 18.36 44.74
C THR A 387 23.75 17.57 44.95
N PRO A 388 23.22 17.50 46.19
CA PRO A 388 21.92 16.90 46.46
C PRO A 388 20.83 17.65 45.69
N ILE A 389 19.88 16.92 45.11
CA ILE A 389 18.76 17.54 44.39
C ILE A 389 17.82 18.28 45.36
N SER A 390 17.76 17.86 46.62
CA SER A 390 17.07 18.57 47.70
C SER A 390 17.55 20.00 47.90
N ASP A 391 18.82 20.28 47.56
CA ASP A 391 19.41 21.60 47.70
C ASP A 391 19.02 22.51 46.51
N LEU A 392 18.50 21.93 45.43
CA LEU A 392 18.07 22.61 44.21
C LEU A 392 16.53 22.78 44.16
N VAL A 393 15.76 21.81 44.67
CA VAL A 393 14.28 21.81 44.64
C VAL A 393 13.70 21.18 45.92
N GLU A 394 12.72 21.85 46.55
CA GLU A 394 12.11 21.45 47.83
C GLU A 394 11.35 20.10 47.83
N ASN A 395 11.14 19.46 46.66
CA ASN A 395 10.45 18.16 46.54
C ASN A 395 11.38 17.08 45.96
N SER A 396 11.78 16.11 46.79
CA SER A 396 12.63 14.97 46.40
C SER A 396 11.84 13.94 45.60
N GLY A 397 11.88 14.07 44.27
CA GLY A 397 11.38 13.07 43.32
C GLY A 397 12.50 12.39 42.54
N ASN A 398 12.16 11.36 41.76
CA ASN A 398 13.11 10.77 40.82
C ASN A 398 13.51 11.80 39.77
N ALA A 399 14.81 12.08 39.67
CA ALA A 399 15.33 13.01 38.69
C ALA A 399 15.82 12.30 37.42
N GLU A 400 15.68 12.97 36.29
CA GLU A 400 16.18 12.54 35.00
C GLU A 400 16.86 13.73 34.31
N ILE A 401 18.10 13.53 33.85
CA ILE A 401 18.80 14.54 33.05
C ILE A 401 18.21 14.52 31.64
N LEU A 402 17.62 15.64 31.21
CA LEU A 402 17.15 15.81 29.85
C LEU A 402 18.35 16.17 28.96
N SER A 403 18.60 15.39 27.92
CA SER A 403 19.65 15.69 26.96
C SER A 403 19.09 16.63 25.88
N PRO A 404 19.40 17.93 25.98
CA PRO A 404 20.19 18.57 24.93
C PRO A 404 21.48 19.18 25.50
N LEU A 405 22.53 19.23 24.67
CA LEU A 405 23.82 19.86 25.02
C LEU A 405 23.63 21.37 25.13
N LEU A 406 23.53 21.91 26.34
CA LEU A 406 23.61 23.35 26.57
C LEU A 406 25.01 23.68 27.08
N SER A 407 25.74 24.56 26.38
CA SER A 407 27.05 25.02 26.83
C SER A 407 26.92 25.65 28.23
N ASN A 408 27.60 25.10 29.24
CA ASN A 408 27.55 25.57 30.65
C ASN A 408 26.19 25.44 31.38
N MET A 409 25.21 24.75 30.80
CA MET A 409 23.88 24.53 31.40
C MET A 409 23.39 23.09 31.28
N LEU A 410 22.49 22.72 32.18
CA LEU A 410 21.90 21.40 32.29
C LEU A 410 20.40 21.55 32.51
N ALA A 411 19.60 20.79 31.77
CA ALA A 411 18.18 20.65 32.07
C ALA A 411 17.94 19.35 32.85
N VAL A 412 17.34 19.45 34.03
CA VAL A 412 16.99 18.30 34.86
C VAL A 412 15.49 18.27 35.03
N LYS A 413 14.87 17.14 34.73
CA LYS A 413 13.46 16.89 35.00
C LYS A 413 13.33 16.28 36.39
N VAL A 414 12.55 16.92 37.24
CA VAL A 414 12.18 16.41 38.56
C VAL A 414 10.65 16.33 38.61
N ASN A 415 10.11 15.11 38.59
CA ASN A 415 8.67 14.86 38.45
C ASN A 415 8.08 15.50 37.17
N LYS A 416 7.27 16.55 37.31
CA LYS A 416 6.63 17.31 36.20
C LYS A 416 7.29 18.67 35.93
N ARG A 417 8.36 19.03 36.65
CA ARG A 417 9.06 20.30 36.49
C ARG A 417 10.40 20.09 35.82
N THR A 418 10.72 20.99 34.89
CA THR A 418 12.06 21.06 34.29
C THR A 418 12.80 22.21 34.94
N ILE A 419 13.94 21.92 35.58
CA ILE A 419 14.83 22.92 36.16
C ILE A 419 16.04 23.12 35.26
N PHE A 420 16.44 24.37 35.11
CA PHE A 420 17.65 24.76 34.42
C PHE A 420 18.74 25.03 35.44
N VAL A 421 19.82 24.26 35.35
CA VAL A 421 20.95 24.30 36.25
C VAL A 421 22.18 24.79 35.49
N ARG A 422 22.78 25.89 35.92
CA ARG A 422 24.05 26.39 35.40
C ARG A 422 25.19 25.74 36.16
N VAL A 423 26.23 25.38 35.42
CA VAL A 423 27.44 24.79 35.99
C VAL A 423 28.52 25.86 36.05
N GLY A 424 28.88 26.29 37.26
CA GLY A 424 29.90 27.31 37.48
C GLY A 424 31.33 26.85 37.16
N GLY A 425 32.26 27.80 37.15
CA GLY A 425 33.70 27.57 36.91
C GLY A 425 34.34 26.58 37.88
N GLU A 426 33.87 26.48 39.12
CA GLU A 426 34.33 25.50 40.11
C GLU A 426 33.53 24.19 40.10
N GLY A 427 32.49 24.06 39.26
CA GLY A 427 31.60 22.88 39.16
C GLY A 427 30.33 22.96 40.02
N LYS A 428 30.16 24.06 40.78
CA LYS A 428 28.98 24.34 41.59
C LYS A 428 27.74 24.50 40.69
N LEU A 429 26.66 23.81 41.06
CA LEU A 429 25.39 23.81 40.35
C LEU A 429 24.46 24.88 40.93
N GLU A 430 23.94 25.76 40.09
CA GLU A 430 23.01 26.83 40.48
C GLU A 430 21.75 26.76 39.64
N VAL A 431 20.58 26.77 40.27
CA VAL A 431 19.29 26.82 39.55
C VAL A 431 19.10 28.23 39.01
N VAL A 432 18.92 28.34 37.69
CA VAL A 432 18.72 29.62 37.01
C VAL A 432 17.24 29.89 36.76
N ASP A 433 16.49 28.87 36.36
CA ASP A 433 15.06 28.99 36.03
C ASP A 433 14.35 27.64 36.25
N SER A 434 13.03 27.66 36.44
CA SER A 434 12.20 26.46 36.57
C SER A 434 10.92 26.61 35.78
N LEU A 435 10.65 25.68 34.86
CA LEU A 435 9.42 25.64 34.08
C LEU A 435 8.48 24.56 34.64
N SER A 436 7.20 24.91 34.80
CA SER A 436 6.19 24.10 35.46
C SER A 436 5.37 23.16 34.56
N ASP A 437 5.67 23.08 33.26
CA ASP A 437 4.91 22.27 32.29
C ASP A 437 5.82 21.36 31.44
N GLU A 438 5.21 20.35 30.81
CA GLU A 438 5.87 19.47 29.84
C GLU A 438 6.38 20.31 28.66
N THR A 439 7.68 20.62 28.71
CA THR A 439 8.39 21.55 27.84
C THR A 439 9.35 20.74 26.97
N ALA A 440 9.16 20.77 25.65
CA ALA A 440 10.12 20.21 24.72
C ALA A 440 11.24 21.22 24.48
N MET A 441 12.48 20.73 24.42
CA MET A 441 13.67 21.58 24.26
C MET A 441 14.47 21.14 23.04
N SER A 442 15.11 22.11 22.39
CA SER A 442 16.05 21.85 21.29
C SER A 442 17.48 21.70 21.78
N ASP A 443 18.31 21.08 20.94
CA ASP A 443 19.76 21.21 21.04
C ASP A 443 20.19 22.69 20.95
N SER A 444 21.36 22.97 21.52
CA SER A 444 21.93 24.32 21.45
C SER A 444 22.45 24.64 20.06
N LEU A 445 22.35 25.92 19.71
CA LEU A 445 22.74 26.44 18.42
C LEU A 445 23.67 27.64 18.61
N PRO A 446 24.86 27.66 17.98
CA PRO A 446 25.72 28.83 17.99
C PRO A 446 25.08 29.96 17.18
N VAL A 447 25.01 31.14 17.80
CA VAL A 447 24.60 32.42 17.24
C VAL A 447 25.87 33.26 16.99
N ALA A 448 25.75 34.39 16.28
CA ALA A 448 26.89 35.28 16.08
C ALA A 448 27.47 35.76 17.43
N ASP A 449 28.79 35.97 17.49
CA ASP A 449 29.56 36.51 18.62
C ASP A 449 29.63 35.62 19.88
N ASP A 450 30.00 34.33 19.74
CA ASP A 450 30.16 33.33 20.82
C ASP A 450 28.91 33.06 21.68
N GLN A 451 27.76 33.64 21.31
CA GLN A 451 26.49 33.42 21.97
C GLN A 451 25.87 32.08 21.56
N VAL A 452 25.34 31.34 22.53
CA VAL A 452 24.62 30.08 22.27
C VAL A 452 23.15 30.26 22.63
N ALA A 453 22.25 29.82 21.75
CA ALA A 453 20.82 29.88 21.96
C ALA A 453 20.18 28.48 21.92
N PHE A 454 19.04 28.33 22.59
CA PHE A 454 18.21 27.14 22.53
C PHE A 454 16.74 27.53 22.45
N ALA A 455 15.89 26.62 21.96
CA ALA A 455 14.45 26.82 21.97
C ALA A 455 13.77 25.94 23.00
N SER A 456 12.74 26.49 23.62
CA SER A 456 11.74 25.77 24.38
C SER A 456 10.37 25.95 23.73
N ALA A 457 9.63 24.86 23.60
CA ALA A 457 8.24 24.87 23.18
C ALA A 457 7.38 24.25 24.27
N HIS A 458 6.30 24.95 24.64
CA HIS A 458 5.31 24.43 25.57
C HIS A 458 3.90 24.78 25.10
N HIS A 459 2.94 23.98 25.56
CA HIS A 459 1.53 24.17 25.28
C HIS A 459 0.90 25.11 26.31
N GLU A 460 0.23 26.15 25.83
CA GLU A 460 -0.61 27.06 26.59
C GLU A 460 -2.04 26.99 26.02
N GLY A 461 -2.82 26.02 26.50
CA GLY A 461 -4.14 25.70 25.94
C GLY A 461 -4.03 25.19 24.49
N SER A 462 -4.70 25.86 23.54
CA SER A 462 -4.63 25.57 22.10
C SER A 462 -3.42 26.20 21.40
N LYS A 463 -2.58 26.94 22.11
CA LYS A 463 -1.41 27.61 21.52
C LYS A 463 -0.13 26.90 21.90
N ILE A 464 0.79 26.80 20.96
CA ILE A 464 2.19 26.48 21.25
C ILE A 464 2.93 27.79 21.39
N GLN A 465 3.56 28.01 22.54
CA GLN A 465 4.48 29.11 22.74
C GLN A 465 5.90 28.62 22.52
N LEU A 466 6.53 29.11 21.45
CA LEU A 466 7.93 28.88 21.12
C LEU A 466 8.75 30.06 21.63
N MET A 467 9.74 29.78 22.47
CA MET A 467 10.68 30.77 22.97
C MET A 467 12.10 30.36 22.58
N VAL A 468 12.86 31.28 21.99
CA VAL A 468 14.31 31.11 21.81
C VAL A 468 14.99 31.99 22.86
N LYS A 469 15.76 31.38 23.74
CA LYS A 469 16.50 32.03 24.83
C LYS A 469 18.00 31.89 24.62
N LEU A 470 18.77 32.86 25.11
CA LEU A 470 20.22 32.73 25.24
C LEU A 470 20.55 31.81 26.42
N VAL A 471 21.59 30.99 26.28
CA VAL A 471 22.06 30.10 27.34
C VAL A 471 22.70 30.90 28.48
N ASP A 472 23.47 31.95 28.14
CA ASP A 472 24.14 32.79 29.14
C ASP A 472 23.17 33.71 29.91
N ASP A 473 22.02 34.05 29.32
CA ASP A 473 21.02 34.94 29.90
C ASP A 473 19.58 34.47 29.55
N LEU A 474 18.94 33.78 30.48
CA LEU A 474 17.59 33.22 30.32
C LEU A 474 16.47 34.27 30.35
N ASP A 475 16.75 35.48 30.84
CA ASP A 475 15.80 36.59 30.82
C ASP A 475 15.72 37.21 29.41
N THR A 476 16.81 37.13 28.66
CA THR A 476 16.83 37.56 27.26
C THR A 476 16.16 36.55 26.32
N VAL A 477 14.92 36.86 25.97
CA VAL A 477 14.16 36.11 24.95
C VAL A 477 14.44 36.71 23.57
N LEU A 478 15.23 36.00 22.75
CA LEU A 478 15.55 36.39 21.37
C LEU A 478 14.34 36.29 20.45
N LEU A 479 13.44 35.34 20.73
CA LEU A 479 12.22 35.13 19.97
C LEU A 479 11.12 34.62 20.89
N ARG A 480 9.94 35.24 20.83
CA ARG A 480 8.71 34.73 21.44
C ARG A 480 7.63 34.69 20.37
N GLU A 481 7.21 33.50 20.01
CA GLU A 481 6.15 33.28 19.04
C GLU A 481 5.07 32.42 19.68
N SER A 482 3.81 32.77 19.47
CA SER A 482 2.66 31.95 19.86
C SER A 482 1.88 31.58 18.62
N ILE A 483 1.62 30.29 18.45
CA ILE A 483 0.96 29.75 17.28
C ILE A 483 -0.25 28.97 17.72
N GLU A 484 -1.39 29.24 17.09
CA GLU A 484 -2.61 28.48 17.29
C GLU A 484 -2.48 27.12 16.62
N MET A 485 -2.73 26.06 17.40
CA MET A 485 -2.60 24.68 16.96
C MET A 485 -3.91 23.93 17.14
N ASP A 486 -4.10 22.96 16.25
CA ASP A 486 -5.19 22.01 16.36
C ASP A 486 -4.97 21.11 17.58
N GLN A 487 -6.02 20.94 18.40
CA GLN A 487 -5.99 20.09 19.60
C GLN A 487 -5.74 18.62 19.27
N HIS A 488 -6.02 18.19 18.03
CA HIS A 488 -5.87 16.81 17.56
C HIS A 488 -4.42 16.40 17.22
N ARG A 489 -3.42 17.26 17.50
CA ARG A 489 -1.98 16.94 17.28
C ARG A 489 -1.23 16.49 18.53
N GLY A 490 -1.86 16.58 19.71
CA GLY A 490 -1.23 16.24 20.98
C GLY A 490 -0.18 17.26 21.43
N HIS A 491 0.72 16.84 22.32
CA HIS A 491 1.79 17.70 22.85
C HIS A 491 3.02 17.75 21.92
N VAL A 492 3.93 18.69 22.20
CA VAL A 492 5.21 18.76 21.48
C VAL A 492 6.16 17.71 22.05
N ASP A 493 6.68 16.83 21.19
CA ASP A 493 7.63 15.78 21.56
C ASP A 493 9.09 16.29 21.44
N LYS A 494 9.45 16.87 20.28
CA LYS A 494 10.82 17.38 20.01
C LYS A 494 10.81 18.68 19.23
N VAL A 495 11.87 19.49 19.43
CA VAL A 495 12.09 20.75 18.70
C VAL A 495 13.53 20.77 18.18
N PHE A 496 13.70 21.12 16.91
CA PHE A 496 15.02 21.37 16.31
C PHE A 496 15.07 22.80 15.78
N ILE A 497 16.18 23.51 15.98
CA ILE A 497 16.30 24.91 15.56
C ILE A 497 17.44 25.16 14.60
N ASN A 498 17.28 26.23 13.83
CA ASN A 498 18.31 26.78 12.96
C ASN A 498 18.22 28.30 12.94
N ASN A 499 19.35 28.98 12.74
CA ASN A 499 19.42 30.42 12.59
C ASN A 499 19.64 30.81 11.12
N TYR A 500 19.26 32.04 10.79
CA TYR A 500 19.58 32.67 9.53
C TYR A 500 19.63 34.17 9.70
N ILE A 501 20.44 34.84 8.89
CA ILE A 501 20.54 36.30 8.93
C ILE A 501 19.40 36.88 8.08
N LYS A 502 18.59 37.77 8.67
CA LYS A 502 17.53 38.51 7.98
C LYS A 502 18.11 39.68 7.16
N THR A 503 17.28 40.32 6.35
CA THR A 503 17.67 41.47 5.52
C THR A 503 18.11 42.69 6.35
N ASP A 504 17.58 42.83 7.56
CA ASP A 504 17.95 43.85 8.55
C ASP A 504 19.23 43.51 9.35
N ARG A 505 19.92 42.42 8.98
CA ARG A 505 21.08 41.84 9.69
C ARG A 505 20.77 41.28 11.08
N SER A 506 19.51 41.20 11.50
CA SER A 506 19.13 40.50 12.72
C SER A 506 19.12 38.98 12.51
N ASN A 507 19.17 38.23 13.60
CA ASN A 507 19.02 36.77 13.57
C ASN A 507 17.53 36.41 13.48
N GLY A 508 17.18 35.60 12.48
CA GLY A 508 15.91 34.89 12.40
C GLY A 508 16.10 33.43 12.75
N PHE A 509 15.05 32.80 13.27
CA PHE A 509 15.07 31.39 13.63
C PHE A 509 14.04 30.61 12.81
N ARG A 510 14.37 29.35 12.54
CA ARG A 510 13.45 28.33 12.05
C ARG A 510 13.37 27.25 13.12
N ALA A 511 12.17 26.80 13.45
CA ALA A 511 11.98 25.68 14.35
C ALA A 511 11.24 24.56 13.62
N LEU A 512 11.82 23.38 13.61
CA LEU A 512 11.18 22.15 13.16
C LEU A 512 10.63 21.44 14.40
N ILE A 513 9.32 21.33 14.50
CA ILE A 513 8.62 20.76 15.65
C ILE A 513 8.07 19.38 15.27
N VAL A 514 8.36 18.39 16.11
CA VAL A 514 7.78 17.05 16.07
C VAL A 514 6.73 16.96 17.15
N MET A 515 5.51 16.64 16.75
CA MET A 515 4.36 16.49 17.64
C MET A 515 4.20 15.03 18.11
N GLU A 516 3.42 14.82 19.16
CA GLU A 516 3.09 13.51 19.73
C GLU A 516 2.39 12.57 18.72
N ASP A 517 1.54 13.13 17.86
CA ASP A 517 0.89 12.40 16.76
C ASP A 517 1.82 12.05 15.58
N HIS A 518 3.12 12.32 15.74
CA HIS A 518 4.17 12.21 14.74
C HIS A 518 4.07 13.23 13.61
N SER A 519 3.23 14.26 13.69
CA SER A 519 3.23 15.33 12.69
C SER A 519 4.47 16.21 12.78
N LEU A 520 4.88 16.75 11.63
CA LEU A 520 6.10 17.54 11.46
C LEU A 520 5.73 18.93 10.97
N LEU A 521 6.14 19.96 11.72
CA LEU A 521 5.82 21.35 11.46
C LEU A 521 7.10 22.16 11.29
N LEU A 522 7.18 22.99 10.25
CA LEU A 522 8.25 23.99 10.16
C LEU A 522 7.69 25.38 10.43
N LEU A 523 8.24 26.03 11.45
CA LEU A 523 7.90 27.38 11.85
C LEU A 523 8.96 28.37 11.40
N GLN A 524 8.50 29.52 10.92
CA GLN A 524 9.35 30.64 10.59
C GLN A 524 8.55 31.95 10.76
N GLN A 525 9.06 32.88 11.57
CA GLN A 525 8.48 34.23 11.75
C GLN A 525 7.01 34.20 12.23
N GLY A 526 6.68 33.31 13.17
CA GLY A 526 5.36 33.25 13.81
C GLY A 526 4.30 32.56 12.96
N ALA A 527 4.68 31.96 11.84
CA ALA A 527 3.78 31.24 10.95
C ALA A 527 4.31 29.81 10.66
N ILE A 528 3.36 28.90 10.45
CA ILE A 528 3.64 27.55 9.94
C ILE A 528 3.92 27.68 8.43
N VAL A 529 5.16 27.42 8.02
CA VAL A 529 5.57 27.44 6.61
C VAL A 529 4.94 26.26 5.87
N TRP A 530 5.01 25.08 6.47
CA TRP A 530 4.36 23.86 6.00
C TRP A 530 4.12 22.91 7.17
N SER A 531 3.16 22.01 6.99
CA SER A 531 2.79 20.95 7.93
C SER A 531 2.72 19.61 7.19
N ARG A 532 3.24 18.55 7.81
CA ARG A 532 3.25 17.19 7.26
C ARG A 532 2.72 16.19 8.29
N GLU A 533 1.77 15.36 7.87
CA GLU A 533 1.17 14.30 8.70
C GLU A 533 1.98 13.00 8.59
N GLU A 534 3.16 12.95 9.19
CA GLU A 534 4.07 11.79 9.10
C GLU A 534 3.59 10.56 9.90
N GLY A 535 2.53 10.70 10.72
CA GLY A 535 1.87 9.58 11.40
C GLY A 535 1.38 8.49 10.43
N LEU A 536 1.00 8.87 9.21
CA LEU A 536 0.54 7.96 8.15
C LEU A 536 1.61 7.00 7.62
N ALA A 537 2.90 7.20 7.92
CA ALA A 537 3.95 6.23 7.64
C ALA A 537 3.93 5.01 8.59
N SER A 538 3.16 5.10 9.68
CA SER A 538 3.11 4.11 10.77
C SER A 538 1.72 3.50 10.94
N VAL A 539 1.00 3.29 9.83
CA VAL A 539 -0.33 2.66 9.84
C VAL A 539 -0.26 1.23 10.40
N THR A 540 -1.11 0.95 11.39
CA THR A 540 -1.24 -0.36 12.04
C THR A 540 -2.39 -1.16 11.46
N ASP A 541 -3.57 -0.55 11.33
CA ASP A 541 -4.79 -1.19 10.84
C ASP A 541 -5.63 -0.22 9.98
N VAL A 542 -6.40 -0.78 9.04
CA VAL A 542 -7.19 -0.01 8.07
C VAL A 542 -8.54 -0.69 7.84
N THR A 543 -9.60 0.10 7.93
CA THR A 543 -10.95 -0.31 7.55
C THR A 543 -11.55 0.60 6.48
N THR A 544 -12.56 0.12 5.78
CA THR A 544 -13.28 0.90 4.75
C THR A 544 -14.68 1.21 5.19
N ALA A 545 -15.16 2.40 4.86
CA ALA A 545 -16.53 2.83 5.12
C ALA A 545 -17.18 3.45 3.89
N GLU A 546 -18.49 3.24 3.75
CA GLU A 546 -19.31 3.81 2.68
C GLU A 546 -19.64 5.29 2.99
N LEU A 547 -19.84 6.09 1.95
CA LEU A 547 -20.32 7.47 2.06
C LEU A 547 -21.86 7.53 2.10
N PRO A 548 -22.46 8.62 2.60
CA PRO A 548 -23.90 8.84 2.53
C PRO A 548 -24.38 9.06 1.08
N VAL A 549 -25.64 8.75 0.80
CA VAL A 549 -26.23 8.90 -0.54
C VAL A 549 -26.54 10.37 -0.85
N GLU A 550 -26.29 10.81 -2.09
CA GLU A 550 -26.64 12.16 -2.54
C GLU A 550 -28.19 12.31 -2.54
N LYS A 551 -28.73 13.18 -1.68
CA LYS A 551 -30.17 13.53 -1.65
C LYS A 551 -30.43 14.50 -2.80
N ASP A 552 -30.85 14.01 -3.97
CA ASP A 552 -30.95 14.82 -5.19
C ASP A 552 -32.05 15.90 -5.12
N GLY A 553 -31.64 17.15 -5.34
CA GLY A 553 -32.46 18.21 -5.89
C GLY A 553 -31.75 18.78 -7.12
N VAL A 554 -32.01 18.25 -8.31
CA VAL A 554 -31.35 18.72 -9.54
C VAL A 554 -32.03 20.01 -10.01
N SER A 555 -31.33 21.15 -9.93
CA SER A 555 -31.82 22.41 -10.48
C SER A 555 -31.54 22.51 -11.98
N VAL A 556 -32.51 22.99 -12.75
CA VAL A 556 -32.46 23.11 -14.22
C VAL A 556 -31.28 23.99 -14.70
N ALA A 557 -30.95 25.04 -13.96
CA ALA A 557 -29.80 25.91 -14.26
C ALA A 557 -28.44 25.18 -14.19
N LYS A 558 -28.34 24.12 -13.36
CA LYS A 558 -27.13 23.29 -13.26
C LYS A 558 -26.95 22.41 -14.50
N VAL A 559 -28.05 22.02 -15.16
CA VAL A 559 -28.08 21.19 -16.38
C VAL A 559 -27.69 22.01 -17.63
N GLU A 560 -28.15 23.25 -17.74
CA GLU A 560 -27.80 24.11 -18.89
C GLU A 560 -26.32 24.50 -18.90
N HIS A 561 -25.75 24.90 -17.74
CA HIS A 561 -24.31 25.17 -17.63
C HIS A 561 -23.46 23.92 -17.88
N THR A 562 -23.90 22.74 -17.42
CA THR A 562 -23.16 21.50 -17.68
C THR A 562 -23.18 21.09 -19.15
N LEU A 563 -24.21 21.42 -19.92
CA LEU A 563 -24.31 21.04 -21.33
C LEU A 563 -23.35 21.84 -22.23
N VAL A 564 -23.17 23.14 -21.94
CA VAL A 564 -22.19 24.00 -22.64
C VAL A 564 -20.77 23.61 -22.29
N ASP A 565 -20.48 23.37 -21.00
CA ASP A 565 -19.17 22.90 -20.55
C ASP A 565 -18.87 21.48 -21.07
N TRP A 566 -19.88 20.62 -21.19
CA TRP A 566 -19.77 19.29 -21.79
C TRP A 566 -19.43 19.36 -23.28
N LEU A 567 -20.12 20.21 -24.06
CA LEU A 567 -19.81 20.45 -25.47
C LEU A 567 -18.40 21.03 -25.66
N LYS A 568 -18.01 22.01 -24.82
CA LYS A 568 -16.66 22.60 -24.82
C LYS A 568 -15.60 21.55 -24.48
N GLY A 569 -15.86 20.71 -23.48
CA GLY A 569 -15.01 19.59 -23.10
C GLY A 569 -14.86 18.56 -24.24
N HIS A 570 -15.93 18.22 -24.94
CA HIS A 570 -15.87 17.34 -26.11
C HIS A 570 -15.09 17.96 -27.28
N MET A 571 -15.25 19.26 -27.54
CA MET A 571 -14.48 19.98 -28.56
C MET A 571 -12.99 20.00 -28.23
N LEU A 572 -12.63 20.26 -26.98
CA LEU A 572 -11.24 20.25 -26.52
C LEU A 572 -10.65 18.83 -26.50
N LYS A 573 -11.44 17.82 -26.12
CA LYS A 573 -11.04 16.40 -26.21
C LYS A 573 -10.80 16.01 -27.67
N LEU A 574 -11.65 16.45 -28.59
CA LEU A 574 -11.45 16.25 -30.03
C LEU A 574 -10.15 16.91 -30.52
N LYS A 575 -9.90 18.18 -30.14
CA LYS A 575 -8.62 18.85 -30.45
C LYS A 575 -7.42 18.08 -29.89
N GLY A 576 -7.51 17.59 -28.65
CA GLY A 576 -6.47 16.78 -28.00
C GLY A 576 -6.23 15.45 -28.71
N SER A 577 -7.29 14.71 -29.03
CA SER A 577 -7.23 13.45 -29.77
C SER A 577 -6.68 13.62 -31.19
N LEU A 578 -6.84 14.81 -31.78
CA LEU A 578 -6.29 15.16 -33.09
C LEU A 578 -4.88 15.78 -33.02
N LEU A 579 -4.25 15.86 -31.84
CA LEU A 579 -2.96 16.54 -31.60
C LEU A 579 -2.93 18.01 -32.05
N LEU A 580 -4.10 18.65 -32.09
CA LEU A 580 -4.31 20.07 -32.44
C LEU A 580 -4.44 20.96 -31.19
N ALA A 581 -4.28 20.40 -29.99
CA ALA A 581 -4.42 21.13 -28.74
C ALA A 581 -3.19 22.00 -28.46
N SER A 582 -3.41 23.29 -28.19
CA SER A 582 -2.39 24.19 -27.66
C SER A 582 -2.07 23.87 -26.19
N PRO A 583 -0.94 24.33 -25.63
CA PRO A 583 -0.65 24.19 -24.19
C PRO A 583 -1.74 24.78 -23.29
N GLU A 584 -2.40 25.86 -23.75
CA GLU A 584 -3.56 26.46 -23.08
C GLU A 584 -4.81 25.57 -23.15
N ASP A 585 -5.06 24.92 -24.30
CA ASP A 585 -6.13 23.93 -24.43
C ASP A 585 -5.87 22.72 -23.50
N VAL A 586 -4.61 22.27 -23.37
CA VAL A 586 -4.21 21.18 -22.45
C VAL A 586 -4.39 21.58 -20.99
N ALA A 587 -3.98 22.80 -20.62
CA ALA A 587 -4.21 23.34 -19.28
C ALA A 587 -5.71 23.48 -18.98
N ALA A 588 -6.51 23.94 -19.96
CA ALA A 588 -7.97 24.03 -19.82
C ALA A 588 -8.62 22.64 -19.69
N ILE A 589 -8.13 21.63 -20.42
CA ILE A 589 -8.55 20.22 -20.25
C ILE A 589 -8.22 19.74 -18.84
N GLN A 590 -7.02 20.04 -18.31
CA GLN A 590 -6.63 19.68 -16.95
C GLN A 590 -7.47 20.41 -15.90
N GLU A 591 -7.71 21.70 -16.06
CA GLU A 591 -8.51 22.51 -15.12
C GLU A 591 -9.97 22.07 -15.12
N MET A 592 -10.56 21.81 -16.29
CA MET A 592 -11.92 21.26 -16.39
C MET A 592 -11.99 19.87 -15.77
N ARG A 593 -11.00 19.00 -15.95
CA ARG A 593 -10.93 17.69 -15.27
C ARG A 593 -10.88 17.85 -13.75
N MET A 594 -10.15 18.84 -13.24
CA MET A 594 -10.07 19.12 -11.79
C MET A 594 -11.38 19.68 -11.23
N LYS A 595 -12.06 20.58 -11.97
CA LYS A 595 -13.34 21.20 -11.56
C LYS A 595 -14.56 20.29 -11.73
N SER A 596 -14.61 19.46 -12.78
CA SER A 596 -15.75 18.58 -13.09
C SER A 596 -15.68 17.21 -12.40
N SER A 597 -14.55 16.90 -11.77
CA SER A 597 -14.31 15.65 -11.08
C SER A 597 -15.17 15.58 -9.83
N GLY A 598 -16.33 14.91 -9.92
CA GLY A 598 -17.09 14.50 -8.73
C GLY A 598 -16.32 13.57 -7.79
N ARG A 599 -15.05 13.23 -8.07
CA ARG A 599 -14.23 12.30 -7.27
C ARG A 599 -14.01 12.76 -5.85
N SER A 600 -14.03 14.06 -5.57
CA SER A 600 -13.85 14.60 -4.22
C SER A 600 -15.17 14.83 -3.47
N LYS A 601 -16.32 14.50 -4.08
CA LYS A 601 -17.61 14.61 -3.39
C LYS A 601 -17.67 13.62 -2.23
N LEU A 602 -18.05 14.11 -1.06
CA LEU A 602 -18.34 13.31 0.14
C LEU A 602 -19.72 12.62 0.08
N THR A 603 -20.17 12.27 -1.13
CA THR A 603 -21.39 11.51 -1.36
C THR A 603 -21.06 10.27 -2.15
N ARG A 604 -21.74 9.18 -1.81
CA ARG A 604 -21.63 7.89 -2.48
C ARG A 604 -22.01 8.03 -3.96
N ASP A 605 -21.18 7.46 -4.82
CA ASP A 605 -21.47 7.33 -6.24
C ASP A 605 -22.27 6.06 -6.54
N HIS A 606 -22.93 6.03 -7.71
CA HIS A 606 -23.73 4.87 -8.12
C HIS A 606 -22.93 3.57 -8.18
N ASN A 607 -21.65 3.64 -8.55
CA ASN A 607 -20.76 2.49 -8.74
C ASN A 607 -20.03 2.08 -7.45
N GLY A 608 -20.15 2.86 -6.38
CA GLY A 608 -19.48 2.61 -5.09
C GLY A 608 -17.96 2.73 -5.16
N PHE A 609 -17.42 3.60 -6.02
CA PHE A 609 -16.00 3.92 -6.06
C PHE A 609 -15.55 4.90 -4.99
N ARG A 610 -16.47 5.74 -4.48
CA ARG A 610 -16.20 6.74 -3.45
C ARG A 610 -16.45 6.16 -2.07
N LYS A 611 -15.39 6.05 -1.29
CA LYS A 611 -15.38 5.52 0.07
C LYS A 611 -14.37 6.29 0.91
N LEU A 612 -14.41 6.05 2.21
CA LEU A 612 -13.39 6.50 3.15
C LEU A 612 -12.57 5.29 3.62
N PHE A 613 -11.25 5.40 3.55
CA PHE A 613 -10.34 4.54 4.29
C PHE A 613 -10.09 5.16 5.66
N ILE A 614 -10.41 4.42 6.71
CA ILE A 614 -10.10 4.82 8.08
C ILE A 614 -8.83 4.08 8.48
N ALA A 615 -7.75 4.83 8.66
CA ALA A 615 -6.43 4.31 9.02
C ALA A 615 -6.10 4.68 10.47
N LEU A 616 -5.70 3.68 11.26
CA LEU A 616 -5.16 3.85 12.60
C LEU A 616 -3.64 3.84 12.55
N THR A 617 -2.99 4.79 13.21
CA THR A 617 -1.52 4.88 13.28
C THR A 617 -0.98 4.39 14.61
N ARG A 618 0.32 4.08 14.65
CA ARG A 618 1.03 3.70 15.88
C ARG A 618 0.94 4.77 16.99
N ALA A 619 0.81 6.04 16.60
CA ALA A 619 0.61 7.16 17.53
C ALA A 619 -0.80 7.18 18.17
N GLY A 620 -1.71 6.30 17.77
CA GLY A 620 -3.11 6.32 18.23
C GLY A 620 -3.97 7.37 17.51
N LYS A 621 -3.54 7.86 16.34
CA LYS A 621 -4.31 8.82 15.54
C LYS A 621 -5.10 8.10 14.44
N LEU A 622 -6.34 8.51 14.26
CA LEU A 622 -7.22 8.10 13.17
C LEU A 622 -7.20 9.10 12.04
N PHE A 623 -7.18 8.60 10.82
CA PHE A 623 -7.29 9.40 9.60
C PHE A 623 -8.39 8.84 8.71
N ALA A 624 -9.24 9.71 8.17
CA ALA A 624 -10.12 9.37 7.07
C ALA A 624 -9.53 9.85 5.75
N LEU A 625 -9.12 8.91 4.90
CA LEU A 625 -8.60 9.17 3.56
C LEU A 625 -9.67 8.94 2.51
N HIS A 626 -9.88 9.92 1.65
CA HIS A 626 -10.85 9.81 0.57
C HIS A 626 -10.30 8.97 -0.59
N THR A 627 -11.05 7.99 -1.11
CA THR A 627 -10.56 7.11 -2.20
C THR A 627 -10.23 7.85 -3.49
N GLY A 628 -10.94 8.94 -3.79
CA GLY A 628 -10.83 9.65 -5.07
C GLY A 628 -9.52 10.40 -5.30
N ASP A 629 -8.93 10.98 -4.25
CA ASP A 629 -7.77 11.89 -4.30
C ASP A 629 -6.76 11.65 -3.18
N GLY A 630 -7.07 10.76 -2.23
CA GLY A 630 -6.20 10.42 -1.09
C GLY A 630 -6.12 11.50 -0.02
N ARG A 631 -6.87 12.61 -0.13
CA ARG A 631 -6.80 13.68 0.87
C ARG A 631 -7.33 13.21 2.23
N ILE A 632 -6.78 13.80 3.28
CA ILE A 632 -7.29 13.65 4.64
C ILE A 632 -8.58 14.47 4.76
N VAL A 633 -9.70 13.80 5.01
CA VAL A 633 -11.02 14.44 5.22
C VAL A 633 -11.11 15.00 6.64
N TRP A 634 -10.69 14.19 7.60
CA TRP A 634 -10.55 14.56 9.00
C TRP A 634 -9.47 13.68 9.64
N SER A 635 -8.94 14.14 10.77
CA SER A 635 -8.01 13.38 11.58
C SER A 635 -8.29 13.59 13.06
N MET A 636 -8.23 12.53 13.86
CA MET A 636 -8.52 12.58 15.28
C MET A 636 -7.48 11.79 16.06
N LEU A 637 -6.78 12.44 16.99
CA LEU A 637 -5.93 11.74 17.94
C LEU A 637 -6.81 11.19 19.07
N LEU A 638 -6.73 9.89 19.32
CA LEU A 638 -7.49 9.22 20.38
C LEU A 638 -6.87 9.53 21.75
N ASN A 639 -7.07 10.76 22.21
CA ASN A 639 -6.86 11.11 23.60
C ASN A 639 -8.15 10.76 24.33
N SER A 640 -8.24 9.58 24.96
CA SER A 640 -9.40 9.31 25.81
C SER A 640 -9.57 10.47 26.79
N PRO A 641 -10.75 11.10 26.89
CA PRO A 641 -11.04 12.14 27.86
C PRO A 641 -11.36 11.51 29.22
N THR A 642 -10.45 10.70 29.74
CA THR A 642 -10.40 10.27 31.14
C THR A 642 -8.92 10.11 31.51
N LYS A 643 -8.27 11.23 31.86
CA LYS A 643 -7.15 11.19 32.82
C LYS A 643 -7.72 10.70 34.16
N SER A 644 -8.09 9.43 34.21
CA SER A 644 -8.22 8.66 35.44
C SER A 644 -6.80 8.41 35.94
N GLU A 645 -6.59 8.39 37.26
CA GLU A 645 -5.31 7.99 37.85
C GLU A 645 -4.81 6.62 37.35
N ALA A 646 -5.69 5.81 36.75
CA ALA A 646 -5.39 4.49 36.19
C ALA A 646 -4.85 4.49 34.75
N CYS A 647 -5.00 5.57 33.96
CA CYS A 647 -4.61 5.55 32.54
C CYS A 647 -3.98 6.83 32.00
N GLU A 648 -2.64 6.84 31.82
CA GLU A 648 -1.92 8.02 31.31
C GLU A 648 -1.75 8.07 29.79
N ARG A 649 -1.67 6.93 29.07
CA ARG A 649 -1.49 6.87 27.60
C ARG A 649 -2.17 5.64 26.95
N PRO A 650 -3.40 5.75 26.45
CA PRO A 650 -4.05 4.66 25.72
C PRO A 650 -3.41 4.47 24.33
N SER A 651 -3.18 3.23 23.92
CA SER A 651 -2.74 2.88 22.58
C SER A 651 -3.85 2.16 21.82
N GLY A 652 -4.22 2.66 20.64
CA GLY A 652 -5.18 2.00 19.75
C GLY A 652 -4.57 0.73 19.17
N ILE A 653 -5.29 -0.39 19.25
CA ILE A 653 -4.82 -1.70 18.79
C ILE A 653 -5.40 -2.00 17.42
N ASN A 654 -6.73 -2.07 17.31
CA ASN A 654 -7.45 -2.59 16.13
C ASN A 654 -8.69 -1.75 15.80
N LEU A 655 -9.10 -1.78 14.53
CA LEU A 655 -10.31 -1.16 14.02
C LEU A 655 -11.36 -2.19 13.61
N TYR A 656 -12.60 -1.97 14.02
CA TYR A 656 -13.74 -2.81 13.61
C TYR A 656 -14.89 -1.96 13.10
N GLN A 657 -15.62 -2.46 12.12
CA GLN A 657 -16.87 -1.82 11.68
C GLN A 657 -17.93 -1.99 12.77
N TRP A 658 -18.36 -0.88 13.37
CA TRP A 658 -19.36 -0.89 14.42
C TRP A 658 -20.77 -0.89 13.85
N GLN A 659 -21.06 0.05 12.95
CA GLN A 659 -22.36 0.20 12.31
C GLN A 659 -22.18 0.29 10.80
N VAL A 660 -22.85 -0.59 10.06
CA VAL A 660 -22.84 -0.59 8.60
C VAL A 660 -24.27 -0.25 8.14
N PRO A 661 -24.53 0.97 7.66
CA PRO A 661 -25.86 1.40 7.29
C PRO A 661 -26.46 0.48 6.23
N HIS A 662 -27.58 -0.17 6.53
CA HIS A 662 -28.38 -0.89 5.55
C HIS A 662 -29.40 0.05 4.87
N HIS A 663 -30.06 -0.41 3.81
CA HIS A 663 -31.05 0.39 3.04
C HIS A 663 -32.17 1.00 3.89
N HIS A 664 -32.42 0.49 5.11
CA HIS A 664 -33.45 0.97 6.03
C HIS A 664 -32.96 2.06 7.01
N ALA A 665 -31.65 2.21 7.22
CA ALA A 665 -31.05 3.18 8.15
C ALA A 665 -30.25 4.27 7.38
N MET A 666 -30.79 4.75 6.25
CA MET A 666 -30.10 5.68 5.34
C MET A 666 -29.91 7.09 5.90
N ASP A 667 -30.47 7.39 7.08
CA ASP A 667 -30.31 8.68 7.77
C ASP A 667 -29.25 8.66 8.89
N GLU A 668 -28.72 7.49 9.26
CA GLU A 668 -27.65 7.38 10.27
C GLU A 668 -26.26 7.23 9.62
N ASN A 669 -25.28 7.92 10.19
CA ASN A 669 -23.90 7.87 9.70
C ASN A 669 -23.24 6.54 10.10
N PRO A 670 -22.40 5.95 9.23
CA PRO A 670 -21.58 4.80 9.60
C PRO A 670 -20.63 5.15 10.74
N SER A 671 -20.38 4.18 11.62
CA SER A 671 -19.48 4.33 12.75
C SER A 671 -18.50 3.17 12.86
N VAL A 672 -17.33 3.44 13.44
CA VAL A 672 -16.21 2.49 13.63
C VAL A 672 -15.91 2.38 15.11
N LEU A 673 -15.63 1.16 15.55
CA LEU A 673 -15.16 0.83 16.88
C LEU A 673 -13.63 0.79 16.86
N VAL A 674 -13.01 1.60 17.70
CA VAL A 674 -11.59 1.53 17.99
C VAL A 674 -11.39 0.89 19.34
N VAL A 675 -10.59 -0.17 19.34
CA VAL A 675 -10.25 -0.91 20.56
C VAL A 675 -8.82 -0.59 20.93
N GLY A 676 -8.64 0.03 22.09
CA GLY A 676 -7.36 0.40 22.67
C GLY A 676 -7.05 -0.33 23.97
N ARG A 677 -5.82 -0.16 24.46
CA ARG A 677 -5.34 -0.63 25.78
C ARG A 677 -4.61 0.48 26.50
N CYS A 678 -4.69 0.47 27.82
CA CYS A 678 -3.99 1.43 28.64
C CYS A 678 -2.60 0.94 29.09
N GLY A 679 -1.63 0.95 28.19
CA GLY A 679 -0.25 0.53 28.46
C GLY A 679 0.26 -0.54 27.49
N SER A 680 1.51 -0.95 27.69
CA SER A 680 2.15 -2.00 26.89
C SER A 680 1.71 -3.41 27.26
N ASP A 681 1.32 -3.61 28.53
CA ASP A 681 1.07 -4.92 29.10
C ASP A 681 -0.30 -5.46 28.68
N SER A 682 -0.39 -6.77 28.43
CA SER A 682 -1.62 -7.42 27.99
C SER A 682 -2.72 -7.47 29.06
N SER A 683 -2.36 -7.28 30.32
CA SER A 683 -3.27 -7.22 31.47
C SER A 683 -3.85 -5.82 31.71
N ALA A 684 -3.38 -4.81 30.98
CA ALA A 684 -3.88 -3.45 31.11
C ALA A 684 -5.37 -3.36 30.75
N PRO A 685 -6.13 -2.46 31.41
CA PRO A 685 -7.53 -2.24 31.08
C PRO A 685 -7.67 -1.72 29.64
N GLY A 686 -8.70 -2.21 28.96
CA GLY A 686 -9.03 -1.76 27.61
C GLY A 686 -9.75 -0.42 27.58
N VAL A 687 -9.74 0.21 26.41
CA VAL A 687 -10.53 1.41 26.12
C VAL A 687 -11.28 1.19 24.81
N LEU A 688 -12.58 1.48 24.81
CA LEU A 688 -13.41 1.42 23.60
C LEU A 688 -13.80 2.84 23.20
N SER A 689 -13.55 3.20 21.94
CA SER A 689 -13.93 4.49 21.36
C SER A 689 -14.79 4.25 20.12
N PHE A 690 -15.94 4.92 20.06
CA PHE A 690 -16.90 4.83 18.96
C PHE A 690 -16.85 6.12 18.16
N VAL A 691 -16.48 6.03 16.88
CA VAL A 691 -16.21 7.21 16.06
C VAL A 691 -17.14 7.24 14.85
N ASP A 692 -17.78 8.38 14.61
CA ASP A 692 -18.52 8.65 13.38
C ASP A 692 -17.52 8.79 12.21
N VAL A 693 -17.68 7.95 11.19
CA VAL A 693 -16.76 7.89 10.05
C VAL A 693 -16.86 9.14 9.18
N TYR A 694 -18.04 9.75 9.07
CA TYR A 694 -18.24 10.89 8.19
C TYR A 694 -17.68 12.18 8.81
N THR A 695 -17.93 12.40 10.09
CA THR A 695 -17.52 13.63 10.78
C THR A 695 -16.17 13.52 11.48
N GLY A 696 -15.73 12.31 11.82
CA GLY A 696 -14.56 12.08 12.66
C GLY A 696 -14.77 12.42 14.12
N LYS A 697 -16.02 12.67 14.53
CA LYS A 697 -16.35 12.97 15.92
C LYS A 697 -16.52 11.67 16.70
N GLU A 698 -15.86 11.57 17.83
CA GLU A 698 -16.13 10.53 18.81
C GLU A 698 -17.55 10.68 19.37
N ILE A 699 -18.35 9.64 19.18
CA ILE A 699 -19.73 9.55 19.63
C ILE A 699 -19.75 9.26 21.13
N SER A 700 -18.96 8.28 21.55
CA SER A 700 -18.78 7.88 22.94
C SER A 700 -17.44 7.18 23.13
N SER A 701 -16.92 7.26 24.35
CA SER A 701 -15.79 6.46 24.83
C SER A 701 -16.20 5.72 26.10
N SER A 702 -15.58 4.57 26.35
CA SER A 702 -15.81 3.80 27.56
C SER A 702 -14.53 3.10 27.99
N ASP A 703 -14.08 3.40 29.21
CA ASP A 703 -13.03 2.64 29.88
C ASP A 703 -13.63 1.31 30.34
N ILE A 704 -13.05 0.20 29.91
CA ILE A 704 -13.49 -1.12 30.34
C ILE A 704 -12.60 -1.58 31.48
N GLY A 705 -13.21 -1.97 32.60
CA GLY A 705 -12.50 -2.44 33.81
C GLY A 705 -11.84 -3.80 33.66
N HIS A 706 -11.79 -4.35 32.43
CA HIS A 706 -11.15 -5.61 32.08
C HIS A 706 -10.16 -5.40 30.93
N SER A 707 -9.21 -6.33 30.81
CA SER A 707 -8.22 -6.35 29.74
C SER A 707 -8.83 -6.78 28.41
N VAL A 708 -8.16 -6.46 27.31
CA VAL A 708 -8.59 -6.88 25.96
C VAL A 708 -7.52 -7.74 25.33
N VAL A 709 -7.80 -9.04 25.23
CA VAL A 709 -6.94 -10.00 24.54
C VAL A 709 -7.40 -10.17 23.10
N ARG A 710 -8.71 -10.30 22.87
CA ARG A 710 -9.25 -10.58 21.54
C ARG A 710 -10.65 -10.00 21.35
N VAL A 711 -10.91 -9.50 20.15
CA VAL A 711 -12.22 -8.96 19.74
C VAL A 711 -12.77 -9.80 18.60
N MET A 712 -14.03 -10.19 18.70
CA MET A 712 -14.71 -11.05 17.72
C MET A 712 -15.99 -10.40 17.22
N PRO A 713 -16.03 -9.94 15.97
CA PRO A 713 -17.24 -9.38 15.39
C PRO A 713 -18.21 -10.50 14.98
N LEU A 714 -19.36 -10.58 15.65
CA LEU A 714 -20.43 -11.52 15.33
C LEU A 714 -21.17 -11.11 14.05
N PRO A 715 -21.80 -12.04 13.31
CA PRO A 715 -22.52 -11.71 12.08
C PRO A 715 -23.91 -11.08 12.33
N PHE A 716 -24.26 -10.82 13.59
CA PHE A 716 -25.56 -10.31 13.99
C PHE A 716 -25.52 -8.79 14.18
N THR A 717 -26.62 -8.14 13.84
CA THR A 717 -26.87 -6.71 14.11
C THR A 717 -28.11 -6.57 14.98
N ASP A 718 -28.15 -5.49 15.78
CA ASP A 718 -29.35 -5.08 16.50
C ASP A 718 -30.28 -4.22 15.62
N SER A 719 -31.39 -3.72 16.17
CA SER A 719 -32.34 -2.86 15.45
C SER A 719 -31.76 -1.53 14.95
N THR A 720 -30.63 -1.09 15.53
CA THR A 720 -29.89 0.10 15.10
C THR A 720 -28.78 -0.23 14.09
N GLU A 721 -28.75 -1.46 13.57
CA GLU A 721 -27.71 -1.96 12.66
C GLU A 721 -26.29 -1.94 13.27
N GLN A 722 -26.18 -1.91 14.62
CA GLN A 722 -24.90 -2.07 15.31
C GLN A 722 -24.54 -3.55 15.35
N ARG A 723 -23.33 -3.86 14.90
CA ARG A 723 -22.80 -5.21 14.86
C ARG A 723 -22.40 -5.65 16.28
N LEU A 724 -22.83 -6.85 16.67
CA LEU A 724 -22.46 -7.41 17.97
C LEU A 724 -20.98 -7.82 17.96
N HIS A 725 -20.28 -7.51 19.04
CA HIS A 725 -18.86 -7.82 19.28
C HIS A 725 -18.70 -8.54 20.62
N LEU A 726 -17.85 -9.56 20.63
CA LEU A 726 -17.41 -10.22 21.86
C LEU A 726 -15.96 -9.83 22.15
N ILE A 727 -15.71 -9.41 23.39
CA ILE A 727 -14.38 -9.01 23.86
C ILE A 727 -13.95 -10.00 24.93
N ALA A 728 -12.84 -10.70 24.70
CA ALA A 728 -12.27 -11.64 25.65
C ALA A 728 -11.19 -10.96 26.51
N ASP A 729 -11.25 -11.19 27.81
CA ASP A 729 -10.26 -10.71 28.79
C ASP A 729 -9.12 -11.72 29.02
N THR A 730 -8.17 -11.38 29.86
CA THR A 730 -7.05 -12.25 30.27
C THR A 730 -7.48 -13.40 31.20
N GLU A 731 -8.61 -13.27 31.88
CA GLU A 731 -9.14 -14.28 32.81
C GLU A 731 -9.98 -15.36 32.07
N GLY A 732 -10.27 -15.15 30.78
CA GLY A 732 -11.08 -16.03 29.95
C GLY A 732 -12.59 -15.73 30.02
N HIS A 733 -12.99 -14.60 30.59
CA HIS A 733 -14.34 -14.06 30.48
C HIS A 733 -14.56 -13.33 29.16
N ILE A 734 -15.81 -13.31 28.73
CA ILE A 734 -16.24 -12.69 27.48
C ILE A 734 -17.33 -11.68 27.75
N HIS A 735 -17.12 -10.47 27.26
CA HIS A 735 -18.06 -9.37 27.38
C HIS A 735 -18.75 -9.09 26.04
N LEU A 736 -20.07 -9.00 26.05
CA LEU A 736 -20.90 -8.68 24.89
C LEU A 736 -21.09 -7.17 24.74
N TYR A 737 -20.87 -6.68 23.52
CA TYR A 737 -21.15 -5.30 23.10
C TYR A 737 -21.98 -5.29 21.79
N PRO A 738 -22.91 -4.35 21.57
CA PRO A 738 -23.36 -3.32 22.52
C PRO A 738 -24.08 -3.91 23.73
N LYS A 739 -24.02 -3.22 24.88
CA LYS A 739 -24.71 -3.63 26.12
C LYS A 739 -26.19 -3.23 26.07
N THR A 740 -26.94 -3.80 25.13
CA THR A 740 -28.39 -3.60 24.99
C THR A 740 -29.14 -4.91 25.29
N SER A 741 -30.37 -4.79 25.80
CA SER A 741 -31.23 -5.96 26.05
C SER A 741 -31.58 -6.72 24.77
N GLU A 742 -31.67 -6.02 23.64
CA GLU A 742 -31.88 -6.64 22.33
C GLU A 742 -30.67 -7.48 21.91
N ALA A 743 -29.46 -6.91 21.96
CA ALA A 743 -28.23 -7.64 21.65
C ALA A 743 -28.06 -8.88 22.55
N LEU A 744 -28.37 -8.74 23.84
CA LEU A 744 -28.37 -9.86 24.78
C LEU A 744 -29.38 -10.94 24.37
N SER A 745 -30.61 -10.56 23.99
CA SER A 745 -31.64 -11.52 23.54
C SER A 745 -31.24 -12.27 22.26
N ILE A 746 -30.61 -11.58 21.31
CA ILE A 746 -30.10 -12.16 20.06
C ILE A 746 -28.97 -13.14 20.37
N PHE A 747 -28.02 -12.73 21.23
CA PHE A 747 -26.91 -13.56 21.64
C PHE A 747 -27.35 -14.79 22.43
N GLN A 748 -28.31 -14.65 23.35
CA GLN A 748 -28.85 -15.76 24.14
C GLN A 748 -29.50 -16.84 23.27
N ARG A 749 -30.14 -16.46 22.15
CA ARG A 749 -30.69 -17.43 21.19
C ARG A 749 -29.61 -18.28 20.53
N GLU A 750 -28.45 -17.70 20.26
CA GLU A 750 -27.32 -18.34 19.58
C GLU A 750 -26.20 -18.78 20.55
N PHE A 751 -26.42 -18.65 21.86
CA PHE A 751 -25.39 -18.80 22.90
C PHE A 751 -24.60 -20.10 22.79
N GLN A 752 -25.28 -21.21 22.48
CA GLN A 752 -24.66 -22.54 22.36
C GLN A 752 -23.88 -22.74 21.05
N ASN A 753 -24.08 -21.87 20.06
CA ASN A 753 -23.49 -21.95 18.73
C ASN A 753 -22.28 -21.01 18.57
N VAL A 754 -21.90 -20.29 19.62
CA VAL A 754 -20.74 -19.38 19.60
C VAL A 754 -19.53 -20.08 20.19
N TYR A 755 -18.48 -20.16 19.36
CA TYR A 755 -17.20 -20.77 19.71
C TYR A 755 -16.09 -19.77 19.45
N TRP A 756 -15.01 -19.91 20.18
CA TRP A 756 -13.80 -19.15 19.93
C TRP A 756 -12.56 -19.97 20.21
N TYR A 757 -11.41 -19.44 19.80
CA TYR A 757 -10.13 -20.10 19.99
C TYR A 757 -9.06 -19.09 20.43
N THR A 758 -8.05 -19.57 21.16
CA THR A 758 -6.84 -18.84 21.50
C THR A 758 -5.64 -19.51 20.84
N VAL A 759 -4.63 -18.71 20.50
CA VAL A 759 -3.36 -19.19 19.95
C VAL A 759 -2.25 -18.62 20.82
N GLU A 760 -1.62 -19.47 21.60
CA GLU A 760 -0.43 -19.20 22.40
C GLU A 760 0.79 -19.64 21.56
N GLY A 761 1.31 -18.71 20.74
CA GLY A 761 2.33 -19.01 19.72
C GLY A 761 3.67 -19.47 20.30
N ASP A 762 4.10 -18.86 21.41
CA ASP A 762 5.39 -19.16 22.06
C ASP A 762 5.38 -20.51 22.78
N ASP A 763 4.25 -20.85 23.42
CA ASP A 763 4.04 -22.13 24.10
C ASP A 763 3.63 -23.25 23.13
N GLY A 764 3.26 -22.89 21.89
CA GLY A 764 2.80 -23.84 20.88
C GLY A 764 1.41 -24.43 21.19
N ILE A 765 0.53 -23.71 21.87
CA ILE A 765 -0.78 -24.22 22.30
C ILE A 765 -1.91 -23.49 21.57
N ILE A 766 -2.87 -24.25 21.04
CA ILE A 766 -4.11 -23.72 20.49
C ILE A 766 -5.28 -24.32 21.28
N ARG A 767 -6.11 -23.47 21.87
CA ARG A 767 -7.27 -23.90 22.65
C ARG A 767 -8.55 -23.48 21.96
N GLY A 768 -9.54 -24.36 21.94
CA GLY A 768 -10.90 -24.04 21.53
C GLY A 768 -11.82 -24.02 22.72
N GLN A 769 -12.66 -23.00 22.80
CA GLN A 769 -13.53 -22.72 23.91
C GLN A 769 -14.96 -22.47 23.43
N GLY A 770 -15.92 -22.93 24.21
CA GLY A 770 -17.35 -22.65 24.02
C GLY A 770 -17.90 -21.82 25.17
N MET A 771 -19.10 -21.27 24.98
CA MET A 771 -19.80 -20.52 26.03
C MET A 771 -20.38 -21.47 27.09
N LYS A 772 -20.32 -21.09 28.38
CA LYS A 772 -20.81 -21.93 29.50
C LYS A 772 -22.00 -21.30 30.23
N SER A 773 -21.77 -20.22 30.97
CA SER A 773 -22.78 -19.54 31.79
C SER A 773 -22.41 -18.07 31.99
N SER A 774 -23.35 -17.24 32.44
CA SER A 774 -23.04 -15.86 32.87
C SER A 774 -22.00 -15.83 33.99
N CYS A 775 -21.22 -14.76 34.09
CA CYS A 775 -20.24 -14.56 35.15
C CYS A 775 -20.95 -14.47 36.53
N ALA A 776 -20.45 -15.21 37.51
CA ALA A 776 -20.98 -15.19 38.88
C ALA A 776 -20.09 -14.29 39.75
N GLY A 777 -20.44 -12.99 39.83
CA GLY A 777 -19.78 -12.00 40.69
C GLY A 777 -20.77 -11.26 41.60
N GLU A 778 -20.28 -10.54 42.62
CA GLU A 778 -21.08 -9.79 43.61
C GLU A 778 -21.95 -8.67 42.99
N THR A 779 -21.62 -8.23 41.78
CA THR A 779 -22.52 -7.50 40.88
C THR A 779 -22.64 -8.33 39.59
N ALA A 780 -23.84 -8.82 39.28
CA ALA A 780 -24.06 -9.63 38.09
C ALA A 780 -24.01 -8.74 36.84
N ASP A 781 -22.85 -8.62 36.17
CA ASP A 781 -22.78 -8.07 34.82
C ASP A 781 -23.44 -9.09 33.88
N GLU A 782 -24.72 -8.85 33.53
CA GLU A 782 -25.53 -9.72 32.67
C GLU A 782 -24.92 -9.91 31.26
N TYR A 783 -23.97 -9.05 30.88
CA TYR A 783 -23.26 -9.07 29.61
C TYR A 783 -21.92 -9.81 29.66
N CYS A 784 -21.54 -10.36 30.83
CA CYS A 784 -20.32 -11.14 31.03
C CYS A 784 -20.63 -12.64 31.00
N PHE A 785 -19.83 -13.38 30.24
CA PHE A 785 -19.95 -14.83 30.07
C PHE A 785 -18.64 -15.54 30.37
N THR A 786 -18.77 -16.69 31.04
CA THR A 786 -17.67 -17.62 31.28
C THR A 786 -17.56 -18.61 30.14
N THR A 787 -16.33 -19.01 29.85
CA THR A 787 -16.00 -19.95 28.80
C THR A 787 -15.71 -21.33 29.38
N LYS A 788 -15.85 -22.36 28.55
CA LYS A 788 -15.45 -23.72 28.85
C LYS A 788 -14.51 -24.20 27.76
N GLU A 789 -13.35 -24.70 28.16
CA GLU A 789 -12.42 -25.37 27.24
C GLU A 789 -13.07 -26.64 26.67
N LEU A 790 -13.06 -26.75 25.34
CA LEU A 790 -13.64 -27.89 24.61
C LEU A 790 -12.56 -28.81 24.07
N TRP A 791 -11.46 -28.25 23.56
CA TRP A 791 -10.35 -28.99 22.98
C TRP A 791 -9.08 -28.16 23.06
N THR A 792 -7.94 -28.85 23.07
CA THR A 792 -6.60 -28.23 23.07
C THR A 792 -5.69 -29.01 22.13
N VAL A 793 -4.99 -28.31 21.25
CA VAL A 793 -3.96 -28.84 20.34
C VAL A 793 -2.62 -28.29 20.80
N VAL A 794 -1.67 -29.18 21.08
CA VAL A 794 -0.34 -28.82 21.57
C VAL A 794 0.70 -29.19 20.52
N PHE A 795 1.52 -28.22 20.14
CA PHE A 795 2.71 -28.37 19.31
C PHE A 795 3.93 -28.35 20.23
N PRO A 796 4.70 -29.45 20.33
CA PRO A 796 5.85 -29.50 21.23
C PRO A 796 6.90 -28.46 20.83
N SER A 797 7.23 -27.53 21.72
CA SER A 797 8.17 -26.44 21.48
C SER A 797 9.60 -26.90 21.17
N GLU A 798 9.95 -28.14 21.52
CA GLU A 798 11.22 -28.78 21.15
C GLU A 798 11.32 -29.12 19.65
N SER A 799 10.19 -29.36 18.98
CA SER A 799 10.15 -29.86 17.60
C SER A 799 9.46 -28.93 16.62
N GLU A 800 8.42 -28.20 17.05
CA GLU A 800 7.61 -27.33 16.21
C GLU A 800 7.33 -26.01 16.95
N LYS A 801 7.61 -24.89 16.28
CA LYS A 801 7.24 -23.54 16.71
C LYS A 801 6.23 -22.94 15.75
N ILE A 802 5.13 -22.37 16.25
CA ILE A 802 4.12 -21.70 15.42
C ILE A 802 4.71 -20.38 14.89
N ILE A 803 4.72 -20.20 13.56
CA ILE A 803 5.22 -18.97 12.91
C ILE A 803 4.08 -18.11 12.38
N SER A 804 3.07 -18.72 11.77
CA SER A 804 1.97 -17.99 11.14
C SER A 804 0.65 -18.70 11.36
N THR A 805 -0.39 -17.93 11.67
CA THR A 805 -1.78 -18.41 11.71
C THR A 805 -2.67 -17.53 10.87
N LEU A 806 -3.69 -18.11 10.24
CA LEU A 806 -4.57 -17.38 9.34
C LEU A 806 -5.96 -17.99 9.28
N THR A 807 -6.98 -17.13 9.18
CA THR A 807 -8.36 -17.51 8.90
C THR A 807 -8.88 -16.80 7.65
N ARG A 808 -9.97 -17.33 7.09
CA ARG A 808 -10.67 -16.67 5.98
C ARG A 808 -11.30 -15.37 6.45
N LYS A 809 -11.29 -14.34 5.59
CA LYS A 809 -11.99 -13.07 5.86
C LYS A 809 -13.48 -13.34 6.15
N PRO A 810 -14.05 -12.83 7.26
CA PRO A 810 -15.40 -13.18 7.69
C PRO A 810 -16.49 -12.66 6.73
N ASN A 811 -16.22 -11.53 6.07
CA ASN A 811 -17.15 -10.88 5.13
C ASN A 811 -16.94 -11.34 3.67
N GLU A 812 -16.10 -12.34 3.41
CA GLU A 812 -15.92 -12.86 2.04
C GLU A 812 -17.15 -13.64 1.57
N VAL A 813 -17.66 -13.29 0.39
CA VAL A 813 -18.77 -13.97 -0.26
C VAL A 813 -18.22 -14.95 -1.31
N VAL A 814 -18.78 -16.16 -1.34
CA VAL A 814 -18.45 -17.20 -2.32
C VAL A 814 -19.69 -17.48 -3.18
N HIS A 815 -19.63 -17.14 -4.47
CA HIS A 815 -20.76 -17.34 -5.38
C HIS A 815 -20.94 -18.81 -5.78
N THR A 816 -19.86 -19.43 -6.28
CA THR A 816 -19.90 -20.80 -6.81
C THR A 816 -19.43 -21.81 -5.78
N GLN A 817 -20.33 -22.71 -5.35
CA GLN A 817 -20.03 -23.77 -4.38
C GLN A 817 -19.41 -25.02 -5.00
N ALA A 818 -19.46 -25.16 -6.33
CA ALA A 818 -18.89 -26.29 -7.05
C ALA A 818 -18.08 -25.80 -8.25
N LYS A 819 -17.09 -26.59 -8.63
CA LYS A 819 -16.29 -26.44 -9.84
C LYS A 819 -16.69 -27.54 -10.82
N VAL A 820 -16.93 -27.17 -12.08
CA VAL A 820 -17.33 -28.10 -13.13
C VAL A 820 -16.08 -28.59 -13.85
N SER A 821 -15.88 -29.90 -13.89
CA SER A 821 -14.88 -30.55 -14.74
C SER A 821 -15.46 -30.74 -16.15
N THR A 822 -14.60 -30.83 -17.16
CA THR A 822 -14.99 -31.06 -18.56
C THR A 822 -15.76 -32.36 -18.79
N ASP A 823 -15.53 -33.38 -17.97
CA ASP A 823 -16.30 -34.64 -18.00
C ASP A 823 -17.73 -34.49 -17.45
N GLN A 824 -18.21 -33.25 -17.22
CA GLN A 824 -19.46 -32.91 -16.55
C GLN A 824 -19.55 -33.37 -15.09
N ASP A 825 -18.40 -33.74 -14.51
CA ASP A 825 -18.25 -34.07 -13.10
C ASP A 825 -18.13 -32.80 -12.25
N LEU A 826 -18.74 -32.82 -11.07
CA LEU A 826 -18.75 -31.71 -10.12
C LEU A 826 -17.79 -31.96 -8.96
N LEU A 827 -16.93 -30.99 -8.69
CA LEU A 827 -16.10 -30.91 -7.49
C LEU A 827 -16.69 -29.88 -6.53
N TYR A 828 -17.28 -30.32 -5.42
CA TYR A 828 -17.84 -29.42 -4.42
C TYR A 828 -16.74 -28.82 -3.56
N LYS A 829 -16.70 -27.49 -3.48
CA LYS A 829 -15.74 -26.75 -2.66
C LYS A 829 -16.10 -26.94 -1.19
N TYR A 830 -15.10 -27.19 -0.33
CA TYR A 830 -15.31 -27.17 1.11
C TYR A 830 -15.20 -25.73 1.64
N VAL A 831 -16.36 -25.12 1.91
CA VAL A 831 -16.46 -23.70 2.29
C VAL A 831 -16.89 -23.59 3.76
N SER A 832 -15.92 -23.50 4.66
CA SER A 832 -16.17 -23.30 6.10
C SER A 832 -15.58 -21.97 6.59
N ARG A 833 -16.29 -21.28 7.51
CA ARG A 833 -15.79 -20.09 8.21
C ARG A 833 -14.86 -20.44 9.37
N ASN A 834 -14.88 -21.70 9.79
CA ASN A 834 -14.28 -22.18 11.04
C ASN A 834 -12.95 -22.90 10.77
N LEU A 835 -12.21 -22.47 9.76
CA LEU A 835 -10.93 -23.07 9.40
C LEU A 835 -9.79 -22.15 9.78
N LEU A 836 -8.82 -22.73 10.48
CA LEU A 836 -7.57 -22.12 10.86
C LEU A 836 -6.42 -22.79 10.11
N PHE A 837 -5.70 -22.01 9.34
CA PHE A 837 -4.39 -22.38 8.81
C PHE A 837 -3.34 -22.10 9.88
N VAL A 838 -2.48 -23.08 10.13
CA VAL A 838 -1.35 -22.98 11.08
C VAL A 838 -0.10 -23.49 10.37
N ALA A 839 0.94 -22.66 10.34
CA ALA A 839 2.26 -23.04 9.86
C ALA A 839 3.25 -23.10 11.03
N THR A 840 3.88 -24.26 11.21
CA THR A 840 4.91 -24.51 12.21
C THR A 840 6.25 -24.79 11.54
N VAL A 841 7.35 -24.38 12.16
CA VAL A 841 8.70 -24.68 11.69
C VAL A 841 9.52 -25.24 12.85
N SER A 842 10.52 -26.06 12.53
CA SER A 842 11.50 -26.49 13.53
C SER A 842 12.11 -25.28 14.27
N PRO A 843 12.24 -25.29 15.60
CA PRO A 843 12.69 -24.12 16.39
C PRO A 843 14.00 -23.50 15.90
N LYS A 844 14.95 -24.34 15.46
CA LYS A 844 16.21 -23.90 14.86
C LYS A 844 15.98 -23.11 13.56
N GLY A 845 15.03 -23.55 12.72
CA GLY A 845 14.67 -22.92 11.45
C GLY A 845 13.82 -21.66 11.58
N ALA A 846 13.54 -21.17 12.79
CA ALA A 846 12.84 -19.91 12.99
C ALA A 846 13.75 -18.66 12.81
N GLY A 847 15.06 -18.86 12.62
CA GLY A 847 16.05 -17.79 12.41
C GLY A 847 16.07 -17.21 10.99
N GLU A 848 17.10 -16.41 10.69
CA GLU A 848 17.33 -15.85 9.35
C GLU A 848 17.60 -16.93 8.30
N ILE A 849 17.24 -16.65 7.04
CA ILE A 849 17.39 -17.58 5.92
C ILE A 849 18.86 -17.99 5.78
N GLY A 850 19.13 -19.29 5.83
CA GLY A 850 20.49 -19.85 5.69
C GLY A 850 21.24 -20.07 7.00
N SER A 851 20.62 -19.80 8.15
CA SER A 851 21.21 -20.11 9.47
C SER A 851 21.22 -21.61 9.81
N VAL A 852 20.45 -22.43 9.08
CA VAL A 852 20.23 -23.85 9.40
C VAL A 852 20.47 -24.73 8.17
N THR A 853 20.92 -25.96 8.41
CA THR A 853 21.10 -26.97 7.36
C THR A 853 19.74 -27.56 6.92
N PRO A 854 19.61 -28.00 5.66
CA PRO A 854 18.33 -28.53 5.15
C PRO A 854 17.83 -29.83 5.82
N GLU A 855 18.64 -30.48 6.64
CA GLU A 855 18.25 -31.70 7.38
C GLU A 855 17.63 -31.36 8.74
N GLU A 856 17.93 -30.18 9.31
CA GLU A 856 17.47 -29.75 10.63
C GLU A 856 16.22 -28.84 10.57
N SER A 857 15.79 -28.45 9.37
CA SER A 857 14.64 -27.59 9.16
C SER A 857 13.49 -28.34 8.48
N ALA A 858 12.30 -28.32 9.07
CA ALA A 858 11.07 -28.73 8.43
C ALA A 858 9.96 -27.70 8.68
N LEU A 859 9.17 -27.42 7.65
CA LEU A 859 7.95 -26.62 7.71
C LEU A 859 6.76 -27.56 7.67
N VAL A 860 5.86 -27.47 8.64
CA VAL A 860 4.63 -28.27 8.68
C VAL A 860 3.42 -27.34 8.69
N VAL A 861 2.47 -27.65 7.82
CA VAL A 861 1.23 -26.88 7.65
C VAL A 861 0.06 -27.73 8.10
N TYR A 862 -0.81 -27.14 8.92
CA TYR A 862 -2.02 -27.74 9.45
C TYR A 862 -3.24 -26.91 9.03
N LEU A 863 -4.31 -27.61 8.67
CA LEU A 863 -5.65 -27.05 8.55
C LEU A 863 -6.49 -27.61 9.70
N ILE A 864 -6.89 -26.74 10.62
CA ILE A 864 -7.58 -27.11 11.87
C ILE A 864 -8.98 -26.52 11.85
N ASP A 865 -9.97 -27.32 12.22
CA ASP A 865 -11.33 -26.83 12.48
C ASP A 865 -11.38 -26.15 13.86
N THR A 866 -11.69 -24.85 13.90
CA THR A 866 -11.70 -24.04 15.13
C THR A 866 -12.84 -24.41 16.09
N ILE A 867 -13.84 -25.17 15.66
CA ILE A 867 -14.92 -25.63 16.54
C ILE A 867 -14.55 -26.95 17.21
N THR A 868 -14.03 -27.90 16.45
CA THR A 868 -13.80 -29.28 16.94
C THR A 868 -12.36 -29.57 17.33
N GLY A 869 -11.40 -28.74 16.93
CA GLY A 869 -9.96 -28.99 17.11
C GLY A 869 -9.40 -30.07 16.17
N ARG A 870 -10.23 -30.58 15.26
CA ARG A 870 -9.82 -31.64 14.34
C ARG A 870 -8.82 -31.09 13.32
N ILE A 871 -7.67 -31.74 13.24
CA ILE A 871 -6.73 -31.54 12.13
C ILE A 871 -7.36 -32.20 10.89
N LEU A 872 -7.77 -31.38 9.94
CA LEU A 872 -8.35 -31.80 8.68
C LEU A 872 -7.26 -32.27 7.72
N HIS A 873 -6.20 -31.46 7.56
CA HIS A 873 -5.11 -31.76 6.66
C HIS A 873 -3.77 -31.38 7.29
N ARG A 874 -2.74 -32.16 6.98
CA ARG A 874 -1.35 -31.94 7.40
C ARG A 874 -0.44 -32.11 6.18
N LEU A 875 0.43 -31.14 5.93
CA LEU A 875 1.44 -31.20 4.88
C LEU A 875 2.81 -30.85 5.47
N SER A 876 3.85 -31.61 5.13
CA SER A 876 5.22 -31.39 5.64
C SER A 876 6.18 -31.16 4.48
N HIS A 877 6.94 -30.08 4.58
CA HIS A 877 8.00 -29.67 3.66
C HIS A 877 9.36 -29.81 4.36
N GLN A 878 10.22 -30.66 3.82
CA GLN A 878 11.54 -30.94 4.38
C GLN A 878 12.58 -29.96 3.81
N GLY A 879 13.52 -29.49 4.64
CA GLY A 879 14.55 -28.54 4.21
C GLY A 879 14.02 -27.15 3.86
N CYS A 880 12.94 -26.72 4.51
CA CYS A 880 12.28 -25.45 4.25
C CYS A 880 12.30 -24.55 5.48
N GLN A 881 12.37 -23.24 5.25
CA GLN A 881 12.49 -22.21 6.27
C GLN A 881 11.49 -21.06 6.04
N GLY A 882 11.14 -20.35 7.12
CA GLY A 882 10.39 -19.10 7.06
C GLY A 882 11.23 -17.91 6.55
N PRO A 883 10.64 -16.71 6.43
CA PRO A 883 9.30 -16.34 6.88
C PRO A 883 8.19 -16.93 6.00
N VAL A 884 7.06 -17.28 6.64
CA VAL A 884 5.89 -17.84 5.96
C VAL A 884 4.82 -16.76 5.82
N HIS A 885 4.45 -16.43 4.59
CA HIS A 885 3.32 -15.54 4.30
C HIS A 885 2.20 -16.35 3.65
N ALA A 886 0.98 -16.23 4.15
CA ALA A 886 -0.15 -17.02 3.68
C ALA A 886 -1.39 -16.16 3.42
N VAL A 887 -2.27 -16.64 2.54
CA VAL A 887 -3.60 -16.11 2.33
C VAL A 887 -4.63 -17.24 2.20
N PHE A 888 -5.79 -17.08 2.83
CA PHE A 888 -6.91 -18.02 2.81
C PHE A 888 -8.09 -17.30 2.15
N SER A 889 -8.55 -17.82 1.02
CA SER A 889 -9.76 -17.36 0.32
C SER A 889 -10.60 -18.54 -0.14
N GLU A 890 -11.93 -18.39 -0.08
CA GLU A 890 -12.89 -19.43 -0.48
C GLU A 890 -12.67 -20.81 0.18
N ASN A 891 -12.06 -21.74 -0.57
CA ASN A 891 -11.75 -23.13 -0.21
C ASN A 891 -10.26 -23.46 -0.37
N TRP A 892 -9.41 -22.45 -0.54
CA TRP A 892 -8.01 -22.62 -0.86
C TRP A 892 -7.11 -21.74 -0.01
N VAL A 893 -5.89 -22.24 0.20
CA VAL A 893 -4.84 -21.55 0.92
C VAL A 893 -3.60 -21.51 0.05
N VAL A 894 -3.01 -20.33 -0.09
CA VAL A 894 -1.72 -20.13 -0.75
C VAL A 894 -0.75 -19.62 0.28
N TYR A 895 0.43 -20.22 0.36
CA TYR A 895 1.48 -19.76 1.26
C TYR A 895 2.86 -19.86 0.62
N HIS A 896 3.71 -18.91 0.98
CA HIS A 896 5.07 -18.72 0.50
C HIS A 896 6.07 -19.08 1.59
N TYR A 897 7.18 -19.72 1.22
CA TYR A 897 8.31 -20.04 2.11
C TYR A 897 9.61 -20.18 1.29
N PHE A 898 10.74 -20.37 1.97
CA PHE A 898 12.04 -20.59 1.33
C PHE A 898 12.46 -22.06 1.39
N ASN A 899 12.86 -22.63 0.25
CA ASN A 899 13.42 -23.97 0.18
C ASN A 899 14.96 -23.89 0.20
N LEU A 900 15.58 -24.40 1.28
CA LEU A 900 17.04 -24.36 1.47
C LEU A 900 17.78 -25.30 0.51
N ARG A 901 17.17 -26.41 0.09
CA ARG A 901 17.80 -27.37 -0.85
C ARG A 901 17.84 -26.82 -2.27
N ALA A 902 16.76 -26.16 -2.68
CA ALA A 902 16.65 -25.58 -4.02
C ALA A 902 17.24 -24.17 -4.11
N HIS A 903 17.53 -23.53 -2.98
CA HIS A 903 17.89 -22.11 -2.87
C HIS A 903 16.91 -21.19 -3.61
N LYS A 904 15.61 -21.51 -3.52
CA LYS A 904 14.52 -20.82 -4.22
C LYS A 904 13.34 -20.60 -3.30
N HIS A 905 12.60 -19.54 -3.55
CA HIS A 905 11.30 -19.34 -2.94
C HIS A 905 10.27 -20.27 -3.57
N GLU A 906 9.37 -20.78 -2.76
CA GLU A 906 8.28 -21.64 -3.19
C GLU A 906 6.95 -21.07 -2.73
N VAL A 907 5.94 -21.23 -3.58
CA VAL A 907 4.55 -20.93 -3.29
C VAL A 907 3.78 -22.23 -3.41
N THR A 908 3.16 -22.67 -2.32
CA THR A 908 2.33 -23.87 -2.29
C THR A 908 0.87 -23.48 -2.16
N VAL A 909 0.04 -24.09 -3.01
CA VAL A 909 -1.42 -23.98 -2.95
C VAL A 909 -2.02 -25.28 -2.42
N VAL A 910 -3.05 -25.16 -1.59
CA VAL A 910 -3.88 -26.28 -1.13
C VAL A 910 -5.33 -25.91 -1.39
N GLU A 911 -6.04 -26.71 -2.18
CA GLU A 911 -7.49 -26.60 -2.39
C GLU A 911 -8.21 -27.74 -1.68
N ILE A 912 -9.33 -27.41 -1.02
CA ILE A 912 -10.09 -28.33 -0.17
C ILE A 912 -11.47 -28.56 -0.81
N TYR A 913 -11.86 -29.82 -0.91
CA TYR A 913 -13.10 -30.24 -1.56
C TYR A 913 -13.91 -31.19 -0.66
N ASP A 914 -15.23 -31.09 -0.75
CA ASP A 914 -16.19 -31.90 0.00
C ASP A 914 -16.62 -33.11 -0.84
N GLN A 915 -16.26 -34.31 -0.38
CA GLN A 915 -16.61 -35.57 -1.02
C GLN A 915 -17.98 -36.08 -0.60
N SER A 916 -18.49 -35.68 0.58
CA SER A 916 -19.80 -36.14 1.07
C SER A 916 -20.96 -35.74 0.16
N ARG A 917 -20.79 -34.64 -0.59
CA ARG A 917 -21.77 -34.13 -1.57
C ARG A 917 -21.62 -34.77 -2.97
N ALA A 918 -20.64 -35.65 -3.15
CA ALA A 918 -20.27 -36.21 -4.45
C ALA A 918 -21.29 -37.21 -5.04
N GLU A 919 -22.38 -37.58 -4.37
CA GLU A 919 -23.42 -38.43 -4.99
C GLU A 919 -24.13 -37.71 -6.16
N ASN A 920 -24.07 -36.38 -6.21
CA ASN A 920 -24.59 -35.54 -7.30
C ASN A 920 -23.49 -35.09 -8.26
N LYS A 921 -22.65 -35.99 -8.79
CA LYS A 921 -21.54 -35.60 -9.70
C LYS A 921 -21.99 -34.95 -11.00
N ASN A 922 -23.19 -35.27 -11.50
CA ASN A 922 -23.64 -34.81 -12.80
C ASN A 922 -24.28 -33.41 -12.74
N VAL A 923 -23.85 -32.51 -13.64
CA VAL A 923 -24.43 -31.16 -13.82
C VAL A 923 -25.97 -31.20 -13.96
N TRP A 924 -26.51 -32.14 -14.74
CA TRP A 924 -27.96 -32.26 -14.93
C TRP A 924 -28.73 -32.59 -13.64
N LYS A 925 -28.14 -33.39 -12.74
CA LYS A 925 -28.74 -33.65 -11.42
C LYS A 925 -28.66 -32.43 -10.51
N LEU A 926 -27.64 -31.59 -10.67
CA LEU A 926 -27.55 -30.32 -9.94
C LEU A 926 -28.64 -29.34 -10.39
N VAL A 927 -28.84 -29.21 -11.70
CA VAL A 927 -29.78 -28.23 -12.29
C VAL A 927 -31.24 -28.66 -12.15
N LEU A 928 -31.55 -29.94 -12.39
CA LEU A 928 -32.93 -30.44 -12.45
C LEU A 928 -33.32 -31.31 -11.23
N GLY A 929 -32.34 -31.77 -10.44
CA GLY A 929 -32.56 -32.66 -9.31
C GLY A 929 -32.70 -31.93 -7.98
N LYS A 930 -33.22 -32.64 -6.98
CA LYS A 930 -33.19 -32.19 -5.58
C LYS A 930 -31.75 -32.30 -5.07
N HIS A 931 -31.12 -31.16 -4.81
CA HIS A 931 -29.77 -31.08 -4.28
C HIS A 931 -29.79 -30.46 -2.88
N ASN A 932 -28.89 -30.93 -2.01
CA ASN A 932 -28.81 -30.48 -0.61
C ASN A 932 -27.81 -29.33 -0.40
N LEU A 933 -27.61 -28.48 -1.42
CA LEU A 933 -26.61 -27.40 -1.37
C LEU A 933 -26.94 -26.32 -0.35
N THR A 934 -28.23 -26.12 -0.06
CA THR A 934 -28.73 -25.18 0.93
C THR A 934 -28.74 -25.74 2.36
N ALA A 935 -28.43 -27.03 2.57
CA ALA A 935 -28.36 -27.56 3.93
C ALA A 935 -27.19 -26.93 4.71
N PRO A 936 -27.44 -26.53 5.96
CA PRO A 936 -26.39 -25.98 6.82
C PRO A 936 -25.31 -27.03 7.06
N ILE A 937 -24.05 -26.62 6.90
CA ILE A 937 -22.89 -27.45 7.23
C ILE A 937 -22.55 -27.21 8.69
N SER A 938 -22.70 -28.23 9.53
CA SER A 938 -22.18 -28.22 10.89
C SER A 938 -20.76 -28.80 10.90
N SER A 939 -19.83 -28.15 11.60
CA SER A 939 -18.47 -28.69 11.83
C SER A 939 -18.52 -30.08 12.49
N TYR A 940 -19.56 -30.40 13.26
CA TYR A 940 -19.74 -31.70 13.91
C TYR A 940 -20.19 -32.83 12.96
N SER A 941 -20.67 -32.51 11.76
CA SER A 941 -21.16 -33.51 10.79
C SER A 941 -20.06 -34.38 10.17
N ARG A 942 -18.78 -34.02 10.38
CA ARG A 942 -17.58 -34.74 9.90
C ARG A 942 -17.67 -35.16 8.41
N PRO A 943 -17.85 -34.21 7.48
CA PRO A 943 -17.89 -34.55 6.06
C PRO A 943 -16.55 -35.15 5.62
N GLU A 944 -16.60 -36.15 4.74
CA GLU A 944 -15.41 -36.64 4.04
C GLU A 944 -14.92 -35.55 3.10
N MET A 945 -13.65 -35.19 3.22
CA MET A 945 -13.02 -34.18 2.39
C MET A 945 -11.76 -34.72 1.75
N PHE A 946 -11.43 -34.21 0.58
CA PHE A 946 -10.16 -34.46 -0.09
C PHE A 946 -9.47 -33.14 -0.40
N THR A 947 -8.15 -33.18 -0.51
CA THR A 947 -7.33 -32.00 -0.78
C THR A 947 -6.50 -32.23 -2.03
N LYS A 948 -6.26 -31.16 -2.78
CA LYS A 948 -5.28 -31.12 -3.87
C LYS A 948 -4.25 -30.07 -3.54
N SER A 949 -2.97 -30.41 -3.62
CA SER A 949 -1.88 -29.49 -3.35
C SER A 949 -0.84 -29.53 -4.47
N GLN A 950 -0.20 -28.39 -4.70
CA GLN A 950 0.89 -28.25 -5.66
C GLN A 950 1.82 -27.12 -5.21
N SER A 951 3.11 -27.32 -5.41
CA SER A 951 4.16 -26.33 -5.10
C SER A 951 4.75 -25.78 -6.39
N TYR A 952 5.02 -24.47 -6.42
CA TYR A 952 5.61 -23.77 -7.56
C TYR A 952 6.81 -22.95 -7.10
N PHE A 953 7.86 -22.92 -7.91
CA PHE A 953 8.96 -21.99 -7.67
C PHE A 953 8.53 -20.56 -7.99
N PHE A 954 8.97 -19.62 -7.15
CA PHE A 954 8.79 -18.19 -7.35
C PHE A 954 10.16 -17.51 -7.25
N ALA A 955 10.43 -16.56 -8.14
CA ALA A 955 11.78 -15.99 -8.28
C ALA A 955 12.08 -14.87 -7.26
N GLN A 956 11.07 -14.33 -6.58
CA GLN A 956 11.21 -13.19 -5.67
C GLN A 956 10.79 -13.55 -4.25
N SER A 957 11.38 -12.88 -3.26
CA SER A 957 10.87 -12.92 -1.89
C SER A 957 9.61 -12.07 -1.76
N VAL A 958 8.73 -12.46 -0.83
CA VAL A 958 7.42 -11.86 -0.61
C VAL A 958 7.38 -11.21 0.77
N LYS A 959 6.95 -9.95 0.85
CA LYS A 959 6.71 -9.23 2.11
C LYS A 959 5.28 -9.44 2.63
N THR A 960 4.30 -9.49 1.73
CA THR A 960 2.89 -9.61 2.08
C THR A 960 2.08 -10.21 0.93
N ILE A 961 0.98 -10.89 1.25
CA ILE A 961 0.08 -11.52 0.28
C ILE A 961 -1.37 -11.16 0.64
N ALA A 962 -2.13 -10.73 -0.35
CA ALA A 962 -3.56 -10.49 -0.24
C ALA A 962 -4.32 -11.05 -1.44
N VAL A 963 -5.65 -11.08 -1.35
CA VAL A 963 -6.54 -11.56 -2.43
C VAL A 963 -7.63 -10.54 -2.68
N THR A 964 -7.94 -10.31 -3.95
CA THR A 964 -9.02 -9.41 -4.39
C THR A 964 -10.38 -9.84 -3.86
N SER A 965 -11.18 -8.87 -3.39
CA SER A 965 -12.54 -9.10 -2.89
C SER A 965 -13.57 -8.27 -3.66
N THR A 966 -14.68 -8.91 -4.04
CA THR A 966 -15.80 -8.30 -4.77
C THR A 966 -17.11 -8.60 -4.05
N ALA A 967 -18.16 -7.83 -4.36
CA ALA A 967 -19.41 -7.83 -3.59
C ALA A 967 -20.11 -9.20 -3.57
N LYS A 968 -20.08 -9.92 -4.69
CA LYS A 968 -20.72 -11.23 -4.88
C LYS A 968 -19.72 -12.38 -4.99
N GLY A 969 -18.43 -12.10 -5.20
CA GLY A 969 -17.40 -13.13 -5.40
C GLY A 969 -17.56 -13.91 -6.71
N ILE A 970 -18.00 -13.24 -7.78
CA ILE A 970 -18.18 -13.81 -9.12
C ILE A 970 -16.93 -13.61 -9.97
N THR A 971 -16.31 -12.42 -9.91
CA THR A 971 -15.10 -12.12 -10.70
C THR A 971 -13.96 -13.08 -10.33
N SER A 972 -13.06 -13.36 -11.28
CA SER A 972 -11.87 -14.17 -11.02
C SER A 972 -10.99 -13.56 -9.93
N LYS A 973 -10.57 -14.36 -8.95
CA LYS A 973 -9.68 -13.90 -7.88
C LYS A 973 -8.25 -13.70 -8.41
N GLN A 974 -7.60 -12.61 -8.00
CA GLN A 974 -6.17 -12.38 -8.19
C GLN A 974 -5.46 -12.37 -6.83
N LEU A 975 -4.27 -12.96 -6.81
CA LEU A 975 -3.31 -12.96 -5.72
C LEU A 975 -2.45 -11.71 -5.83
N LEU A 976 -2.55 -10.81 -4.86
CA LEU A 976 -1.75 -9.60 -4.76
C LEU A 976 -0.51 -9.91 -3.93
N ILE A 977 0.65 -9.93 -4.59
CA ILE A 977 1.94 -10.27 -3.98
C ILE A 977 2.74 -8.98 -3.82
N GLY A 978 2.98 -8.57 -2.57
CA GLY A 978 3.94 -7.52 -2.24
C GLY A 978 5.36 -8.08 -2.31
N THR A 979 6.10 -7.67 -3.33
CA THR A 979 7.47 -8.15 -3.59
C THR A 979 8.48 -7.44 -2.69
N ILE A 980 9.69 -8.00 -2.55
CA ILE A 980 10.77 -7.34 -1.77
C ILE A 980 11.17 -5.97 -2.35
N GLY A 981 10.96 -5.75 -3.64
CA GLY A 981 11.20 -4.47 -4.33
C GLY A 981 10.13 -3.41 -4.09
N ASP A 982 9.23 -3.62 -3.12
CA ASP A 982 8.16 -2.69 -2.74
C ASP A 982 7.17 -2.39 -3.88
N GLN A 983 7.01 -3.34 -4.79
CA GLN A 983 6.00 -3.31 -5.84
C GLN A 983 4.99 -4.43 -5.66
N ILE A 984 3.77 -4.22 -6.17
CA ILE A 984 2.67 -5.16 -6.00
C ILE A 984 2.37 -5.84 -7.33
N LEU A 985 2.52 -7.15 -7.35
CA LEU A 985 2.24 -8.01 -8.48
C LEU A 985 0.84 -8.64 -8.32
N ALA A 986 -0.04 -8.46 -9.30
CA ALA A 986 -1.34 -9.14 -9.35
C ALA A 986 -1.24 -10.42 -10.22
N LEU A 987 -1.25 -11.58 -9.58
CA LEU A 987 -1.20 -12.87 -10.26
C LEU A 987 -2.60 -13.51 -10.29
N ASP A 988 -3.06 -13.94 -11.45
CA ASP A 988 -4.33 -14.66 -11.58
C ASP A 988 -4.29 -16.01 -10.82
N LYS A 989 -5.35 -16.33 -10.06
CA LYS A 989 -5.48 -17.60 -9.33
C LYS A 989 -5.27 -18.83 -10.23
N ARG A 990 -5.53 -18.75 -11.53
CA ARG A 990 -5.29 -19.83 -12.51
C ARG A 990 -3.83 -20.26 -12.59
N PHE A 991 -2.87 -19.38 -12.31
CA PHE A 991 -1.46 -19.75 -12.24
C PHE A 991 -1.13 -20.60 -11.01
N VAL A 992 -1.95 -20.57 -9.96
CA VAL A 992 -1.76 -21.39 -8.76
C VAL A 992 -2.93 -22.37 -8.59
N ASP A 993 -3.36 -23.02 -9.67
CA ASP A 993 -4.32 -24.14 -9.64
C ASP A 993 -3.56 -25.48 -9.48
N PRO A 994 -3.80 -26.26 -8.40
CA PRO A 994 -3.05 -27.49 -8.15
C PRO A 994 -3.24 -28.60 -9.19
N ARG A 995 -4.18 -28.43 -10.14
CA ARG A 995 -4.44 -29.40 -11.21
C ARG A 995 -3.59 -29.15 -12.46
N ARG A 996 -2.71 -28.15 -12.46
CA ARG A 996 -1.80 -27.89 -13.58
C ARG A 996 -0.85 -29.07 -13.79
N THR A 997 -0.88 -29.64 -14.98
CA THR A 997 0.02 -30.71 -15.43
C THR A 997 0.97 -30.18 -16.51
N LEU A 998 2.12 -30.82 -16.73
CA LEU A 998 3.09 -30.42 -17.76
C LEU A 998 2.46 -30.41 -19.16
N ASN A 999 1.72 -31.47 -19.48
CA ASN A 999 1.03 -31.63 -20.76
C ASN A 999 -0.48 -31.80 -20.48
N PRO A 1000 -1.24 -30.69 -20.37
CA PRO A 1000 -2.67 -30.77 -20.14
C PRO A 1000 -3.38 -31.40 -21.33
N SER A 1001 -4.34 -32.26 -21.03
CA SER A 1001 -5.26 -32.84 -22.01
C SER A 1001 -6.10 -31.76 -22.70
N GLN A 1002 -6.71 -32.09 -23.84
CA GLN A 1002 -7.60 -31.15 -24.55
C GLN A 1002 -8.74 -30.66 -23.65
N ALA A 1003 -9.31 -31.57 -22.85
CA ALA A 1003 -10.37 -31.26 -21.90
C ALA A 1003 -9.87 -30.29 -20.81
N GLU A 1004 -8.70 -30.52 -20.23
CA GLU A 1004 -8.10 -29.60 -19.26
C GLU A 1004 -7.81 -28.21 -19.85
N LYS A 1005 -7.41 -28.14 -21.13
CA LYS A 1005 -7.22 -26.87 -21.85
C LYS A 1005 -8.54 -26.13 -22.06
N GLU A 1006 -9.63 -26.84 -22.36
CA GLU A 1006 -10.97 -26.27 -22.48
C GLU A 1006 -11.50 -25.72 -21.14
N GLU A 1007 -11.10 -26.30 -20.01
CA GLU A 1007 -11.37 -25.75 -18.67
C GLU A 1007 -10.52 -24.49 -18.37
N GLY A 1008 -9.52 -24.19 -19.20
CA GLY A 1008 -8.59 -23.09 -19.00
C GLY A 1008 -7.43 -23.41 -18.06
N ILE A 1009 -7.06 -24.70 -17.88
CA ILE A 1009 -5.88 -25.09 -17.12
C ILE A 1009 -4.62 -24.72 -17.90
N ILE A 1010 -3.78 -23.91 -17.26
CA ILE A 1010 -2.51 -23.46 -17.82
C ILE A 1010 -1.47 -24.58 -17.62
N PRO A 1011 -0.69 -24.98 -18.65
CA PRO A 1011 0.34 -26.01 -18.50
C PRO A 1011 1.32 -25.64 -17.38
N LEU A 1012 1.76 -26.63 -16.61
CA LEU A 1012 2.72 -26.44 -15.52
C LEU A 1012 4.04 -25.92 -16.10
N THR A 1013 4.58 -24.88 -15.47
CA THR A 1013 5.85 -24.26 -15.79
C THR A 1013 6.80 -24.40 -14.61
N ASP A 1014 8.11 -24.40 -14.87
CA ASP A 1014 9.12 -24.56 -13.81
C ASP A 1014 9.01 -23.47 -12.73
N SER A 1015 8.62 -22.26 -13.10
CA SER A 1015 8.38 -21.17 -12.15
C SER A 1015 7.13 -20.38 -12.51
N LEU A 1016 6.58 -19.67 -11.52
CA LEU A 1016 5.50 -18.72 -11.74
C LEU A 1016 6.02 -17.51 -12.52
N PRO A 1017 5.32 -17.07 -13.59
CA PRO A 1017 5.79 -15.98 -14.42
C PRO A 1017 5.68 -14.64 -13.70
N ILE A 1018 6.71 -13.81 -13.83
CA ILE A 1018 6.66 -12.41 -13.42
C ILE A 1018 6.39 -11.60 -14.69
N ILE A 1019 5.16 -11.11 -14.81
CA ILE A 1019 4.69 -10.38 -15.99
C ILE A 1019 4.79 -8.89 -15.67
N PRO A 1020 5.63 -8.10 -16.35
CA PRO A 1020 5.78 -6.68 -16.04
C PRO A 1020 4.47 -5.90 -16.09
N GLN A 1021 3.55 -6.26 -16.99
CA GLN A 1021 2.23 -5.59 -17.07
C GLN A 1021 1.29 -5.91 -15.91
N SER A 1022 1.57 -6.94 -15.11
CA SER A 1022 0.73 -7.32 -13.97
C SER A 1022 1.15 -6.63 -12.66
N TYR A 1023 2.16 -5.75 -12.69
CA TYR A 1023 2.44 -4.85 -11.57
C TYR A 1023 1.39 -3.74 -11.53
N ILE A 1024 0.56 -3.75 -10.48
CA ILE A 1024 -0.51 -2.76 -10.30
C ILE A 1024 0.02 -1.39 -9.89
N THR A 1025 1.25 -1.34 -9.37
CA THR A 1025 1.94 -0.09 -9.01
C THR A 1025 2.69 0.52 -10.19
N HIS A 1026 2.67 -0.11 -11.37
CA HIS A 1026 3.42 0.33 -12.55
C HIS A 1026 4.90 0.59 -12.22
N SER A 1027 5.39 1.82 -12.36
CA SER A 1027 6.75 2.22 -11.99
C SER A 1027 6.90 2.69 -10.54
N LEU A 1028 5.81 2.81 -9.79
CA LEU A 1028 5.81 3.29 -8.41
C LEU A 1028 6.21 2.17 -7.45
N LYS A 1029 6.95 2.57 -6.41
CA LYS A 1029 7.34 1.71 -5.29
C LYS A 1029 6.66 2.22 -4.03
N VAL A 1030 5.98 1.32 -3.33
CA VAL A 1030 5.35 1.57 -2.03
C VAL A 1030 6.37 1.21 -0.96
N GLU A 1031 7.33 2.10 -0.76
CA GLU A 1031 8.49 1.84 0.09
C GLU A 1031 8.07 1.36 1.50
N GLY A 1032 8.75 0.34 2.00
CA GLY A 1032 8.46 -0.25 3.31
C GLY A 1032 7.08 -0.93 3.38
N LEU A 1033 6.65 -1.61 2.31
CA LEU A 1033 5.33 -2.25 2.20
C LEU A 1033 5.09 -3.24 3.36
N ARG A 1034 4.01 -3.02 4.13
CA ARG A 1034 3.61 -3.86 5.27
C ARG A 1034 2.34 -4.66 4.98
N GLY A 1035 1.35 -4.03 4.36
CA GLY A 1035 0.04 -4.63 4.18
C GLY A 1035 -0.67 -4.18 2.92
N ILE A 1036 -1.58 -5.03 2.44
CA ILE A 1036 -2.47 -4.78 1.31
C ILE A 1036 -3.90 -5.10 1.75
N VAL A 1037 -4.77 -4.09 1.68
CA VAL A 1037 -6.19 -4.17 2.00
C VAL A 1037 -6.99 -4.09 0.71
N THR A 1038 -8.00 -4.95 0.61
CA THR A 1038 -8.89 -5.02 -0.55
C THR A 1038 -10.32 -4.83 -0.09
N ALA A 1039 -11.07 -3.95 -0.76
CA ALA A 1039 -12.49 -3.73 -0.48
C ALA A 1039 -13.33 -3.81 -1.75
N PRO A 1040 -14.54 -4.41 -1.70
CA PRO A 1040 -15.39 -4.55 -2.87
C PRO A 1040 -15.97 -3.19 -3.30
N ALA A 1041 -16.05 -2.90 -4.60
CA ALA A 1041 -16.91 -1.84 -5.12
C ALA A 1041 -18.37 -2.35 -5.22
N LYS A 1042 -19.31 -1.48 -5.60
CA LYS A 1042 -20.69 -1.93 -5.88
C LYS A 1042 -20.79 -2.64 -7.23
N LEU A 1043 -19.96 -2.24 -8.20
CA LEU A 1043 -19.72 -3.01 -9.42
C LEU A 1043 -18.92 -4.26 -9.08
N GLU A 1044 -19.40 -5.40 -9.59
CA GLU A 1044 -18.84 -6.71 -9.28
C GLU A 1044 -17.49 -6.94 -9.96
N SER A 1045 -17.26 -6.29 -11.11
CA SER A 1045 -15.98 -6.42 -11.82
C SER A 1045 -14.81 -5.73 -11.14
N THR A 1046 -15.07 -4.80 -10.20
CA THR A 1046 -14.06 -3.89 -9.63
C THR A 1046 -13.85 -4.08 -8.14
N THR A 1047 -12.59 -3.97 -7.72
CA THR A 1047 -12.15 -3.99 -6.33
C THR A 1047 -11.24 -2.80 -6.05
N HIS A 1048 -11.30 -2.29 -4.83
CA HIS A 1048 -10.37 -1.29 -4.31
C HIS A 1048 -9.16 -1.99 -3.74
N VAL A 1049 -7.97 -1.53 -4.10
CA VAL A 1049 -6.71 -2.02 -3.55
C VAL A 1049 -6.00 -0.85 -2.88
N PHE A 1050 -5.78 -0.97 -1.57
CA PHE A 1050 -5.04 0.00 -0.77
C PHE A 1050 -3.84 -0.70 -0.15
N ALA A 1051 -2.64 -0.19 -0.44
CA ALA A 1051 -1.40 -0.69 0.09
C ALA A 1051 -0.77 0.36 0.99
N TYR A 1052 -0.29 -0.09 2.15
CA TYR A 1052 0.32 0.78 3.14
C TYR A 1052 1.66 0.20 3.62
N GLY A 1053 2.62 1.12 3.77
CA GLY A 1053 3.95 0.90 4.27
C GLY A 1053 4.43 2.20 4.91
N VAL A 1054 5.65 2.63 4.58
CA VAL A 1054 6.05 4.04 4.77
C VAL A 1054 5.27 4.91 3.79
N ASP A 1055 5.04 4.41 2.58
CA ASP A 1055 4.18 5.04 1.59
C ASP A 1055 2.76 4.48 1.59
N LEU A 1056 1.84 5.30 1.07
CA LEU A 1056 0.47 4.88 0.81
C LEU A 1056 0.21 4.85 -0.70
N PHE A 1057 -0.42 3.79 -1.17
CA PHE A 1057 -0.82 3.66 -2.56
C PHE A 1057 -2.24 3.11 -2.65
N TYR A 1058 -3.04 3.69 -3.52
CA TYR A 1058 -4.39 3.24 -3.81
C TYR A 1058 -4.57 3.08 -5.31
N THR A 1059 -5.30 2.04 -5.71
CA THR A 1059 -5.79 1.89 -7.07
C THR A 1059 -7.09 1.09 -7.12
N ARG A 1060 -7.76 1.11 -8.26
CA ARG A 1060 -8.91 0.26 -8.58
C ARG A 1060 -8.45 -0.83 -9.53
N LEU A 1061 -8.78 -2.07 -9.21
CA LEU A 1061 -8.41 -3.23 -9.99
C LEU A 1061 -9.67 -3.93 -10.51
N ALA A 1062 -9.64 -4.37 -11.77
CA ALA A 1062 -10.72 -5.13 -12.39
C ALA A 1062 -10.19 -6.50 -12.86
N PRO A 1063 -10.20 -7.54 -12.01
CA PRO A 1063 -9.53 -8.81 -12.31
C PRO A 1063 -9.97 -9.48 -13.61
N SER A 1064 -11.27 -9.40 -13.93
CA SER A 1064 -11.86 -9.97 -15.16
C SER A 1064 -12.19 -8.91 -16.21
N LYS A 1065 -11.53 -7.73 -16.14
CA LYS A 1065 -11.91 -6.51 -16.86
C LYS A 1065 -13.31 -6.01 -16.48
N THR A 1066 -13.65 -4.78 -16.86
CA THR A 1066 -14.94 -4.17 -16.56
C THR A 1066 -16.04 -4.70 -17.47
N TYR A 1067 -16.65 -5.83 -17.11
CA TYR A 1067 -17.74 -6.44 -17.88
C TYR A 1067 -19.14 -5.90 -17.54
N ASP A 1068 -19.27 -5.17 -16.43
CA ASP A 1068 -20.51 -4.57 -15.93
C ASP A 1068 -20.53 -3.03 -16.09
N SER A 1069 -19.55 -2.47 -16.79
CA SER A 1069 -19.49 -1.07 -17.21
C SER A 1069 -19.14 -0.99 -18.69
N LEU A 1070 -19.64 0.04 -19.37
CA LEU A 1070 -19.14 0.40 -20.70
C LEU A 1070 -17.67 0.78 -20.59
N THR A 1071 -16.90 0.45 -21.62
CA THR A 1071 -15.49 0.83 -21.72
C THR A 1071 -15.35 2.33 -21.94
N ASP A 1072 -14.30 2.93 -21.39
CA ASP A 1072 -14.01 4.36 -21.60
C ASP A 1072 -13.74 4.69 -23.09
N ASP A 1073 -13.32 3.69 -23.86
CA ASP A 1073 -13.10 3.75 -25.32
C ASP A 1073 -14.38 3.65 -26.16
N PHE A 1074 -15.55 3.55 -25.54
CA PHE A 1074 -16.80 3.42 -26.29
C PHE A 1074 -17.05 4.66 -27.17
N SER A 1075 -17.10 4.46 -28.49
CA SER A 1075 -17.26 5.56 -29.44
C SER A 1075 -18.71 6.03 -29.55
N TYR A 1076 -19.13 6.87 -28.60
CA TYR A 1076 -20.45 7.51 -28.61
C TYR A 1076 -20.69 8.32 -29.89
N ALA A 1077 -19.66 8.97 -30.42
CA ALA A 1077 -19.76 9.76 -31.65
C ALA A 1077 -20.09 8.87 -32.85
N LEU A 1078 -19.43 7.71 -32.99
CA LEU A 1078 -19.73 6.77 -34.06
C LEU A 1078 -21.16 6.24 -33.96
N LEU A 1079 -21.60 5.88 -32.75
CA LEU A 1079 -22.98 5.44 -32.52
C LEU A 1079 -24.00 6.52 -32.91
N LEU A 1080 -23.75 7.78 -32.54
CA LEU A 1080 -24.65 8.88 -32.89
C LEU A 1080 -24.67 9.14 -34.40
N ILE A 1081 -23.50 9.13 -35.05
CA ILE A 1081 -23.38 9.33 -36.50
C ILE A 1081 -24.11 8.22 -37.25
N THR A 1082 -23.97 6.95 -36.83
CA THR A 1082 -24.67 5.83 -37.49
C THR A 1082 -26.18 5.93 -37.31
N ILE A 1083 -26.67 6.33 -36.14
CA ILE A 1083 -28.10 6.57 -35.90
C ILE A 1083 -28.63 7.68 -36.82
N VAL A 1084 -27.94 8.82 -36.89
CA VAL A 1084 -28.34 9.95 -37.76
C VAL A 1084 -28.31 9.55 -39.23
N ALA A 1085 -27.27 8.83 -39.67
CA ALA A 1085 -27.16 8.33 -41.04
C ALA A 1085 -28.29 7.35 -41.39
N LEU A 1086 -28.65 6.45 -40.48
CA LEU A 1086 -29.78 5.52 -40.63
C LEU A 1086 -31.11 6.26 -40.75
N VAL A 1087 -31.36 7.24 -39.88
CA VAL A 1087 -32.60 8.05 -39.94
C VAL A 1087 -32.68 8.84 -41.26
N ALA A 1088 -31.58 9.44 -41.71
CA ALA A 1088 -31.53 10.13 -42.99
C ALA A 1088 -31.76 9.16 -44.17
N ALA A 1089 -31.15 7.97 -44.14
CA ALA A 1089 -31.33 6.94 -45.16
C ALA A 1089 -32.79 6.46 -45.22
N ILE A 1090 -33.43 6.23 -44.06
CA ILE A 1090 -34.86 5.88 -43.97
C ILE A 1090 -35.72 6.99 -44.56
N TYR A 1091 -35.45 8.25 -44.24
CA TYR A 1091 -36.21 9.38 -44.78
C TYR A 1091 -36.06 9.49 -46.31
N ILE A 1092 -34.83 9.40 -46.83
CA ILE A 1092 -34.55 9.47 -48.27
C ILE A 1092 -35.23 8.31 -49.01
N THR A 1093 -35.10 7.09 -48.48
CA THR A 1093 -35.72 5.90 -49.10
C THR A 1093 -37.25 5.97 -49.06
N TRP A 1094 -37.85 6.48 -47.99
CA TRP A 1094 -39.29 6.71 -47.91
C TRP A 1094 -39.77 7.69 -49.00
N VAL A 1095 -39.12 8.85 -49.15
CA VAL A 1095 -39.47 9.83 -50.20
C VAL A 1095 -39.31 9.26 -51.60
N VAL A 1096 -38.23 8.50 -51.85
CA VAL A 1096 -38.01 7.85 -53.14
C VAL A 1096 -39.06 6.77 -53.42
N SER A 1097 -39.46 6.02 -52.39
CA SER A 1097 -40.50 5.00 -52.48
C SER A 1097 -41.86 5.60 -52.83
N GLU A 1098 -42.30 6.66 -52.13
CA GLU A 1098 -43.55 7.34 -52.44
C GLU A 1098 -43.56 7.90 -53.87
N LYS A 1099 -42.47 8.53 -54.30
CA LYS A 1099 -42.36 9.03 -55.68
C LYS A 1099 -42.45 7.91 -56.72
N LYS A 1100 -41.80 6.77 -56.45
CA LYS A 1100 -41.83 5.61 -57.34
C LYS A 1100 -43.24 5.02 -57.42
N GLU A 1101 -43.89 4.80 -56.29
CA GLU A 1101 -45.25 4.28 -56.20
C GLU A 1101 -46.26 5.22 -56.88
N LEU A 1102 -46.11 6.54 -56.70
CA LEU A 1102 -46.91 7.53 -57.41
C LEU A 1102 -46.68 7.43 -58.93
N SER A 1103 -45.43 7.32 -59.39
CA SER A 1103 -45.15 7.17 -60.83
C SER A 1103 -45.71 5.87 -61.42
N GLU A 1104 -45.73 4.78 -60.66
CA GLU A 1104 -46.31 3.51 -61.06
C GLU A 1104 -47.84 3.56 -61.09
N LYS A 1105 -48.48 4.32 -60.19
CA LYS A 1105 -49.93 4.55 -60.21
C LYS A 1105 -50.38 5.48 -61.34
N TRP A 1106 -49.52 6.39 -61.79
CA TRP A 1106 -49.80 7.32 -62.89
C TRP A 1106 -49.53 6.71 -64.28
N ARG A 1107 -48.83 5.58 -64.35
CA ARG A 1107 -48.53 4.84 -65.58
C ARG A 1107 -49.50 3.69 -65.77
#